data_AF-A0A239AW45-F1
#
_entry.id   AF-A0A239AW45-F1
#
_cell.length_a   1.000
_cell.length_b   1.000
_cell.length_c   1.000
_cell.angle_alpha   90.00
_cell.angle_beta   90.00
_cell.angle_gamma   90.00
#
_symmetry.space_group_name_H-M   'P 1'
#
loop_
_entity.id
_entity.type
_entity.pdbx_description
1 polymer ?
#
loop_
_entity_poly.entity_id
_entity_poly.type
_entity_poly.pdbx_seq_one_letter_code
_entity_poly.pdbx_strand_id
1 'polypeptide(L)'
;MRKYNLEELLAGEIGMAAQEPIRFAGVQVPMIQRDYAQGRKSEEAVRSRFLSALFGALGGNNQLTLDFVYGSVQLLDKKPYFVPLDGQQRLTTLFLLYWYIGNRELTGDDKDRLNAWLGKFSYATRSTARDFCAKLTSVDIDPATKPSQTIRNLAWFYSSYQQDPTVQAMLEMLDAIHKRYAEAAATDLFPALKQLSFYVLPLDGFGLSDELYIKMNARGKQLTGFENFKADFIDWLRAEINPERGEFAELVDLDGRSIPFVEAFTMKLDTTWTDLFWRNARVDNTVDAAYMRFWQRFLLAMHFVEPNPVAEETSLPSALDNGPNNEIYKGFALYRALLAKPGRVKAAARLLDKLSDHYDAIGIAIKESWGEQPNNWHLLAASITQQQRILFYAVMRYLETESFDQQALRQWLRVIWNISVDPDMRSVDAMVAVMRIVGKLAKGAGNIYEFLLSAECDEIAKAERSSFIKSQLGEEQLKARLIQDNTDWEPILVASEKHPLFQGNITFLLLDELTIEDFQHRASLAAHLFSVKGTSEHYKKTHLLIRAVISQAPDWNWLTGLDIRDDANNWRLLLRRRPTVMNFMRHLLCMNDEQAVSEELNRLVTQPSSLQSSSEHQHVHEHLYLEPGLQNWIQRQDVNATDLRWRYDHIFAHKYYGRDYTRVRLDTYRNEIADGLIEHLDFTTEQRCGTSNCFWGDTVSLFRIEADWTITAYFDEYETLRIGIRHSDGLALTENELDSEAEQNEYWLIRKSYMYKNVSNAEEASKLVQSIKEELFDSSFFQTRISVLAIAATS
;
A
#
# COMPACT_ATOMS: atom_id res chain seq x y z
N MET A 1 8.56 -43.89 33.28
CA MET A 1 8.60 -44.59 31.97
C MET A 1 10.04 -44.94 31.64
N ARG A 2 10.28 -46.10 31.03
CA ARG A 2 11.63 -46.51 30.62
C ARG A 2 12.08 -45.66 29.41
N LYS A 3 13.34 -45.21 29.44
CA LYS A 3 14.00 -44.56 28.29
C LYS A 3 14.59 -45.64 27.38
N TYR A 4 14.61 -45.35 26.09
CA TYR A 4 15.19 -46.18 25.04
C TYR A 4 16.15 -45.34 24.21
N ASN A 5 17.28 -45.90 23.83
CA ASN A 5 18.05 -45.41 22.67
C ASN A 5 17.64 -46.19 21.39
N LEU A 6 18.19 -45.81 20.23
CA LEU A 6 17.83 -46.45 18.97
C LEU A 6 18.19 -47.95 18.94
N GLU A 7 19.34 -48.31 19.48
CA GLU A 7 19.81 -49.72 19.57
C GLU A 7 18.85 -50.56 20.42
N GLU A 8 18.43 -50.06 21.58
CA GLU A 8 17.47 -50.73 22.46
C GLU A 8 16.09 -50.89 21.80
N LEU A 9 15.63 -49.90 21.04
CA LEU A 9 14.38 -50.00 20.28
C LEU A 9 14.47 -51.06 19.17
N LEU A 10 15.58 -51.08 18.41
CA LEU A 10 15.80 -52.04 17.32
C LEU A 10 16.13 -53.46 17.82
N ALA A 11 16.48 -53.63 19.10
CA ALA A 11 16.58 -54.94 19.72
C ALA A 11 15.24 -55.71 19.68
N GLY A 12 14.11 -55.00 19.61
CA GLY A 12 12.80 -55.58 19.34
C GLY A 12 11.98 -55.88 20.59
N GLU A 13 12.21 -55.19 21.71
CA GLU A 13 11.48 -55.39 22.96
C GLU A 13 11.14 -54.05 23.65
N ILE A 14 9.85 -53.78 23.87
CA ILE A 14 9.36 -52.62 24.64
C ILE A 14 8.64 -53.12 25.90
N GLY A 15 8.98 -52.57 27.06
CA GLY A 15 8.40 -52.92 28.34
C GLY A 15 7.18 -52.06 28.63
N MET A 16 6.08 -52.68 29.09
CA MET A 16 4.89 -52.01 29.58
C MET A 16 4.83 -52.08 31.11
N ALA A 17 4.31 -51.04 31.76
CA ALA A 17 4.09 -51.09 33.20
C ALA A 17 3.01 -52.15 33.50
N ALA A 18 3.36 -53.16 34.29
CA ALA A 18 2.50 -54.25 34.76
C ALA A 18 2.04 -55.31 33.72
N GLN A 19 2.73 -55.46 32.58
CA GLN A 19 2.46 -56.52 31.58
C GLN A 19 3.77 -57.17 31.05
N GLU A 20 3.65 -58.31 30.37
CA GLU A 20 4.78 -58.92 29.65
C GLU A 20 5.33 -57.96 28.57
N PRO A 21 6.65 -57.94 28.33
CA PRO A 21 7.25 -57.07 27.32
C PRO A 21 6.77 -57.44 25.90
N ILE A 22 6.44 -56.43 25.11
CA ILE A 22 5.97 -56.61 23.73
C ILE A 22 7.19 -56.79 22.83
N ARG A 23 7.21 -57.89 22.06
CA ARG A 23 8.29 -58.23 21.12
C ARG A 23 7.89 -57.98 19.67
N PHE A 24 8.81 -57.42 18.90
CA PHE A 24 8.63 -57.11 17.48
C PHE A 24 9.92 -57.30 16.68
N ALA A 25 9.80 -57.55 15.38
CA ALA A 25 10.89 -57.87 14.48
C ALA A 25 11.74 -56.64 14.09
N GLY A 26 11.16 -55.45 14.13
CA GLY A 26 11.82 -54.20 13.79
C GLY A 26 10.87 -53.01 13.82
N VAL A 27 11.38 -51.84 13.43
CA VAL A 27 10.63 -50.59 13.34
C VAL A 27 10.26 -50.33 11.89
N GLN A 28 8.97 -50.14 11.60
CA GLN A 28 8.50 -49.85 10.26
C GLN A 28 7.70 -48.55 10.22
N VAL A 29 8.24 -47.56 9.53
CA VAL A 29 7.61 -46.25 9.37
C VAL A 29 6.37 -46.37 8.46
N PRO A 30 5.17 -45.95 8.91
CA PRO A 30 3.89 -46.25 8.25
C PRO A 30 3.66 -45.49 6.93
N MET A 31 2.65 -45.97 6.17
CA MET A 31 2.26 -45.41 4.86
C MET A 31 1.78 -43.96 4.91
N ILE A 32 1.01 -43.58 5.93
CA ILE A 32 0.34 -42.27 5.97
C ILE A 32 1.34 -41.18 6.47
N GLN A 33 2.64 -41.32 6.16
CA GLN A 33 3.68 -40.40 6.60
C GLN A 33 4.04 -39.41 5.47
N ARG A 34 4.29 -38.15 5.85
CA ARG A 34 4.89 -37.14 4.95
C ARG A 34 6.36 -37.46 4.69
N ASP A 35 6.94 -36.82 3.68
CA ASP A 35 8.38 -36.97 3.39
C ASP A 35 9.23 -36.66 4.63
N TYR A 36 10.44 -37.21 4.67
CA TYR A 36 11.45 -36.78 5.63
C TYR A 36 11.73 -35.28 5.45
N ALA A 37 11.19 -34.45 6.35
CA ALA A 37 11.17 -32.99 6.23
C ALA A 37 12.41 -32.36 6.85
N GLN A 38 12.91 -32.90 7.98
CA GLN A 38 14.08 -32.37 8.68
C GLN A 38 15.35 -32.31 7.81
N GLY A 39 15.44 -33.18 6.80
CA GLY A 39 16.54 -33.19 5.84
C GLY A 39 16.34 -32.30 4.61
N ARG A 40 15.21 -31.61 4.43
CA ARG A 40 14.97 -30.81 3.21
C ARG A 40 15.91 -29.61 3.11
N LYS A 41 16.24 -29.21 1.89
CA LYS A 41 17.09 -28.04 1.62
C LYS A 41 16.51 -26.75 2.23
N SER A 42 15.19 -26.57 2.21
CA SER A 42 14.48 -25.40 2.78
C SER A 42 14.48 -25.35 4.32
N GLU A 43 14.84 -26.45 5.00
CA GLU A 43 14.78 -26.58 6.48
C GLU A 43 16.16 -26.45 7.13
N GLU A 44 17.05 -25.64 6.57
CA GLU A 44 18.44 -25.52 7.03
C GLU A 44 18.54 -25.09 8.49
N ALA A 45 17.70 -24.14 8.94
CA ALA A 45 17.69 -23.66 10.32
C ALA A 45 17.26 -24.75 11.31
N VAL A 46 16.20 -25.50 10.99
CA VAL A 46 15.69 -26.61 11.82
C VAL A 46 16.70 -27.74 11.90
N ARG A 47 17.26 -28.16 10.76
CA ARG A 47 18.32 -29.18 10.68
C ARG A 47 19.53 -28.78 11.51
N SER A 48 20.00 -27.54 11.34
CA SER A 48 21.18 -27.03 12.04
C SER A 48 20.96 -26.98 13.55
N ARG A 49 19.79 -26.52 14.02
CA ARG A 49 19.45 -26.51 15.45
C ARG A 49 19.42 -27.92 16.03
N PHE A 50 18.80 -28.87 15.33
CA PHE A 50 18.69 -30.24 15.80
C PHE A 50 20.05 -30.95 15.85
N LEU A 51 20.86 -30.86 14.79
CA LEU A 51 22.21 -31.42 14.78
C LEU A 51 23.12 -30.77 15.83
N SER A 52 23.02 -29.45 16.05
CA SER A 52 23.76 -28.79 17.15
C SER A 52 23.43 -29.41 18.51
N ALA A 53 22.14 -29.70 18.78
CA ALA A 53 21.73 -30.33 20.03
C ALA A 53 22.26 -31.77 20.16
N LEU A 54 22.18 -32.56 19.08
CA LEU A 54 22.68 -33.94 19.06
C LEU A 54 24.20 -33.99 19.28
N PHE A 55 24.99 -33.23 18.50
CA PHE A 55 26.45 -33.21 18.64
C PHE A 55 26.92 -32.55 19.94
N GLY A 56 26.18 -31.57 20.47
CA GLY A 56 26.44 -31.01 21.79
C GLY A 56 26.29 -32.05 22.92
N ALA A 57 25.32 -32.96 22.79
CA ALA A 57 25.15 -34.09 23.71
C ALA A 57 26.23 -35.15 23.52
N LEU A 58 26.63 -35.45 22.29
CA LEU A 58 27.68 -36.44 22.00
C LEU A 58 29.09 -35.98 22.44
N GLY A 59 29.37 -34.67 22.40
CA GLY A 59 30.66 -34.11 22.83
C GLY A 59 30.75 -33.80 24.33
N GLY A 60 29.62 -33.81 25.05
CA GLY A 60 29.55 -33.63 26.50
C GLY A 60 29.17 -34.93 27.21
N ASN A 61 29.30 -34.99 28.53
CA ASN A 61 28.83 -36.14 29.33
C ASN A 61 27.32 -36.03 29.68
N ASN A 62 26.52 -35.40 28.80
CA ASN A 62 25.14 -34.98 29.09
C ASN A 62 24.13 -35.82 28.30
N GLN A 63 23.26 -36.53 29.01
CA GLN A 63 22.17 -37.30 28.40
C GLN A 63 21.13 -36.38 27.73
N LEU A 64 20.88 -36.57 26.44
CA LEU A 64 19.81 -35.86 25.71
C LEU A 64 18.57 -36.73 25.61
N THR A 65 17.43 -36.19 26.04
CA THR A 65 16.12 -36.85 25.91
C THR A 65 15.36 -36.22 24.75
N LEU A 66 15.11 -36.99 23.68
CA LEU A 66 14.44 -36.59 22.44
C LEU A 66 12.92 -36.72 22.52
N ASP A 67 12.38 -36.44 23.71
CA ASP A 67 10.96 -36.58 24.09
C ASP A 67 10.37 -37.97 23.82
N PHE A 68 9.18 -38.03 23.22
CA PHE A 68 8.37 -39.24 23.07
C PHE A 68 8.37 -39.75 21.62
N VAL A 69 8.36 -41.08 21.50
CA VAL A 69 8.05 -41.84 20.29
C VAL A 69 6.76 -42.61 20.58
N TYR A 70 5.70 -42.26 19.86
CA TYR A 70 4.39 -42.90 19.98
C TYR A 70 4.25 -43.94 18.90
N GLY A 71 3.80 -45.15 19.21
CA GLY A 71 3.60 -46.18 18.20
C GLY A 71 2.80 -47.37 18.70
N SER A 72 2.49 -48.28 17.79
CA SER A 72 1.74 -49.51 18.06
C SER A 72 2.47 -50.69 17.44
N VAL A 73 2.35 -51.88 18.01
CA VAL A 73 2.87 -53.09 17.39
C VAL A 73 1.81 -53.69 16.48
N GLN A 74 2.08 -53.69 15.18
CA GLN A 74 1.16 -54.17 14.15
C GLN A 74 1.72 -55.42 13.46
N LEU A 75 0.83 -56.34 13.08
CA LEU A 75 1.19 -57.50 12.28
C LEU A 75 1.27 -57.11 10.80
N LEU A 76 2.50 -57.00 10.27
CA LEU A 76 2.80 -56.67 8.88
C LEU A 76 3.56 -57.85 8.27
N ASP A 77 3.13 -58.34 7.11
CA ASP A 77 3.67 -59.54 6.46
C ASP A 77 3.80 -60.76 7.40
N LYS A 78 2.80 -60.95 8.27
CA LYS A 78 2.73 -62.01 9.30
C LYS A 78 3.83 -61.93 10.37
N LYS A 79 4.48 -60.78 10.55
CA LYS A 79 5.45 -60.50 11.62
C LYS A 79 5.06 -59.24 12.40
N PRO A 80 5.27 -59.20 13.72
CA PRO A 80 5.01 -57.99 14.51
C PRO A 80 6.08 -56.93 14.22
N TYR A 81 5.68 -55.71 13.88
CA TYR A 81 6.56 -54.55 13.71
C TYR A 81 6.09 -53.41 14.61
N PHE A 82 7.02 -52.66 15.18
CA PHE A 82 6.68 -51.40 15.84
C PHE A 82 6.47 -50.31 14.78
N VAL A 83 5.26 -49.78 14.72
CA VAL A 83 4.84 -48.76 13.76
C VAL A 83 4.73 -47.42 14.48
N PRO A 84 5.71 -46.51 14.34
CA PRO A 84 5.67 -45.20 14.98
C PRO A 84 4.59 -44.32 14.33
N LEU A 85 3.66 -43.83 15.15
CA LEU A 85 2.61 -42.88 14.81
C LEU A 85 3.08 -41.42 14.96
N ASP A 86 4.05 -41.17 15.84
CA ASP A 86 4.84 -39.92 15.91
C ASP A 86 6.30 -40.21 16.32
N GLY A 87 7.21 -39.29 15.98
CA GLY A 87 8.65 -39.43 16.21
C GLY A 87 9.42 -40.04 15.03
N GLN A 88 8.76 -40.25 13.88
CA GLN A 88 9.39 -40.89 12.71
C GLN A 88 10.58 -40.07 12.18
N GLN A 89 10.48 -38.74 12.13
CA GLN A 89 11.56 -37.87 11.66
C GLN A 89 12.81 -37.96 12.57
N ARG A 90 12.59 -38.03 13.89
CA ARG A 90 13.66 -38.24 14.89
C ARG A 90 14.32 -39.60 14.69
N LEU A 91 13.53 -40.66 14.55
CA LEU A 91 14.04 -42.01 14.31
C LEU A 91 14.81 -42.13 13.00
N THR A 92 14.31 -41.54 11.90
CA THR A 92 15.05 -41.49 10.62
C THR A 92 16.37 -40.76 10.77
N THR A 93 16.40 -39.63 11.47
CA THR A 93 17.65 -38.88 11.71
C THR A 93 18.65 -39.70 12.55
N LEU A 94 18.17 -40.38 13.60
CA LEU A 94 19.01 -41.26 14.42
C LEU A 94 19.55 -42.44 13.61
N PHE A 95 18.72 -43.05 12.75
CA PHE A 95 19.16 -44.11 11.83
C PHE A 95 20.33 -43.64 10.95
N LEU A 96 20.20 -42.45 10.33
CA LEU A 96 21.25 -41.88 9.49
C LEU A 96 22.51 -41.52 10.29
N LEU A 97 22.35 -41.03 11.52
CA LEU A 97 23.45 -40.66 12.41
C LEU A 97 24.25 -41.90 12.85
N TYR A 98 23.56 -42.95 13.31
CA TYR A 98 24.18 -44.22 13.68
C TYR A 98 24.91 -44.84 12.50
N TRP A 99 24.28 -44.85 11.32
CA TRP A 99 24.90 -45.36 10.10
C TRP A 99 26.18 -44.59 9.73
N TYR A 100 26.15 -43.26 9.78
CA TYR A 100 27.30 -42.43 9.42
C TYR A 100 28.45 -42.59 10.42
N ILE A 101 28.20 -42.47 11.72
CA ILE A 101 29.26 -42.58 12.74
C ILE A 101 29.82 -44.01 12.78
N GLY A 102 28.96 -45.03 12.67
CA GLY A 102 29.41 -46.42 12.56
C GLY A 102 30.32 -46.66 11.36
N ASN A 103 30.04 -46.04 10.22
CA ASN A 103 30.93 -46.09 9.06
C ASN A 103 32.30 -45.42 9.29
N ARG A 104 32.35 -44.41 10.16
CA ARG A 104 33.58 -43.67 10.48
C ARG A 104 34.45 -44.37 11.51
N GLU A 105 33.83 -45.08 12.46
CA GLU A 105 34.49 -45.51 13.70
C GLU A 105 34.52 -47.03 13.88
N LEU A 106 33.62 -47.79 13.25
CA LEU A 106 33.58 -49.25 13.37
C LEU A 106 34.16 -49.96 12.15
N THR A 107 34.75 -51.14 12.41
CA THR A 107 35.28 -52.06 11.38
C THR A 107 35.00 -53.51 11.79
N GLY A 108 35.06 -54.45 10.83
CA GLY A 108 34.88 -55.88 11.10
C GLY A 108 33.53 -56.22 11.74
N ASP A 109 33.54 -57.18 12.67
CA ASP A 109 32.34 -57.75 13.29
C ASP A 109 31.41 -56.71 13.94
N ASP A 110 31.95 -55.63 14.52
CA ASP A 110 31.13 -54.59 15.17
C ASP A 110 30.35 -53.75 14.14
N LYS A 111 30.93 -53.54 12.95
CA LYS A 111 30.24 -52.90 11.83
C LYS A 111 29.13 -53.79 11.27
N ASP A 112 29.40 -55.08 11.14
CA ASP A 112 28.41 -56.06 10.68
C ASP A 112 27.23 -56.17 11.65
N ARG A 113 27.49 -56.12 12.97
CA ARG A 113 26.45 -56.07 14.00
C ARG A 113 25.58 -54.82 13.89
N LEU A 114 26.20 -53.65 13.72
CA LEU A 114 25.46 -52.40 13.50
C LEU A 114 24.58 -52.49 12.24
N ASN A 115 25.13 -52.97 11.13
CA ASN A 115 24.41 -53.09 9.87
C ASN A 115 23.20 -54.04 10.00
N ALA A 116 23.37 -55.16 10.70
CA ALA A 116 22.28 -56.10 11.00
C ALA A 116 21.18 -55.46 11.86
N TRP A 117 21.53 -54.59 12.81
CA TRP A 117 20.56 -53.85 13.62
C TRP A 117 19.84 -52.77 12.84
N LEU A 118 20.57 -51.94 12.10
CA LEU A 118 19.99 -50.90 11.25
C LEU A 118 19.07 -51.50 10.18
N GLY A 119 19.34 -52.73 9.71
CA GLY A 119 18.48 -53.48 8.80
C GLY A 119 17.08 -53.80 9.35
N LYS A 120 16.85 -53.64 10.67
CA LYS A 120 15.53 -53.75 11.29
C LYS A 120 14.70 -52.46 11.21
N PHE A 121 15.24 -51.38 10.66
CA PHE A 121 14.53 -50.12 10.40
C PHE A 121 14.09 -50.05 8.93
N SER A 122 12.80 -49.81 8.67
CA SER A 122 12.26 -49.81 7.30
C SER A 122 11.08 -48.85 7.10
N TYR A 123 10.66 -48.66 5.84
CA TYR A 123 9.47 -47.92 5.43
C TYR A 123 8.43 -48.88 4.82
N ALA A 124 7.13 -48.68 5.09
CA ALA A 124 6.08 -49.62 4.68
C ALA A 124 5.77 -49.64 3.16
N THR A 125 5.45 -48.49 2.56
CA THR A 125 4.87 -48.45 1.19
C THR A 125 5.59 -47.54 0.20
N ARG A 126 6.57 -46.75 0.65
CA ARG A 126 7.48 -46.01 -0.24
C ARG A 126 8.60 -46.94 -0.69
N SER A 127 8.40 -47.65 -1.79
CA SER A 127 9.36 -48.63 -2.34
C SER A 127 10.76 -48.04 -2.47
N THR A 128 10.90 -46.83 -3.00
CA THR A 128 12.17 -46.12 -3.13
C THR A 128 12.85 -45.82 -1.79
N ALA A 129 12.17 -45.23 -0.81
CA ALA A 129 12.77 -44.96 0.51
C ALA A 129 13.09 -46.25 1.29
N ARG A 130 12.23 -47.27 1.22
CA ARG A 130 12.45 -48.60 1.81
C ARG A 130 13.71 -49.25 1.24
N ASP A 131 13.78 -49.34 -0.09
CA ASP A 131 14.89 -49.98 -0.79
C ASP A 131 16.18 -49.20 -0.58
N PHE A 132 16.10 -47.87 -0.49
CA PHE A 132 17.24 -47.00 -0.18
C PHE A 132 17.79 -47.30 1.22
N CYS A 133 16.96 -47.30 2.27
CA CYS A 133 17.40 -47.60 3.64
C CYS A 133 18.02 -49.00 3.74
N ALA A 134 17.41 -50.01 3.10
CA ALA A 134 17.93 -51.38 3.11
C ALA A 134 19.28 -51.50 2.39
N LYS A 135 19.47 -50.80 1.27
CA LYS A 135 20.77 -50.79 0.57
C LYS A 135 21.82 -49.98 1.32
N LEU A 136 21.42 -48.89 1.96
CA LEU A 136 22.31 -47.99 2.70
C LEU A 136 23.08 -48.73 3.79
N THR A 137 22.46 -49.66 4.52
CA THR A 137 23.14 -50.44 5.58
C THR A 137 24.29 -51.31 5.06
N SER A 138 24.40 -51.53 3.76
CA SER A 138 25.49 -52.28 3.13
C SER A 138 26.52 -51.38 2.40
N VAL A 139 26.43 -50.06 2.58
CA VAL A 139 27.35 -49.10 1.95
C VAL A 139 28.47 -48.73 2.90
N ASP A 140 29.70 -48.82 2.38
CA ASP A 140 30.89 -48.20 2.95
C ASP A 140 31.12 -46.83 2.33
N ILE A 141 31.42 -45.82 3.16
CA ILE A 141 31.76 -44.47 2.70
C ILE A 141 33.23 -44.15 2.92
N ASP A 142 33.82 -43.47 1.93
CA ASP A 142 35.17 -42.92 2.05
C ASP A 142 35.14 -41.67 2.96
N PRO A 143 35.95 -41.64 4.04
CA PRO A 143 36.12 -40.50 4.92
C PRO A 143 36.37 -39.14 4.26
N ALA A 144 36.96 -39.12 3.06
CA ALA A 144 37.37 -37.91 2.35
C ALA A 144 36.27 -37.30 1.47
N THR A 145 35.13 -37.97 1.31
CA THR A 145 34.08 -37.58 0.37
C THR A 145 32.75 -37.29 1.06
N LYS A 146 31.93 -36.42 0.45
CA LYS A 146 30.57 -36.20 0.94
C LYS A 146 29.74 -37.47 0.76
N PRO A 147 29.03 -37.96 1.79
CA PRO A 147 28.21 -39.16 1.68
C PRO A 147 27.26 -39.15 0.48
N SER A 148 26.64 -38.00 0.19
CA SER A 148 25.71 -37.89 -0.92
C SER A 148 26.36 -38.05 -2.30
N GLN A 149 27.65 -37.73 -2.45
CA GLN A 149 28.40 -37.92 -3.69
C GLN A 149 28.73 -39.41 -3.88
N THR A 150 29.22 -40.06 -2.83
CA THR A 150 29.56 -41.49 -2.83
C THR A 150 28.33 -42.34 -3.15
N ILE A 151 27.22 -42.08 -2.46
CA ILE A 151 25.98 -42.84 -2.63
C ILE A 151 25.39 -42.67 -4.04
N ARG A 152 25.41 -41.45 -4.60
CA ARG A 152 24.92 -41.18 -5.96
C ARG A 152 25.73 -41.89 -7.06
N ASN A 153 26.98 -42.26 -6.78
CA ASN A 153 27.86 -42.94 -7.71
C ASN A 153 27.78 -44.48 -7.63
N LEU A 154 26.95 -45.04 -6.72
CA LEU A 154 26.79 -46.49 -6.60
C LEU A 154 25.93 -47.06 -7.72
N ALA A 155 26.27 -48.25 -8.22
CA ALA A 155 25.61 -48.90 -9.36
C ALA A 155 24.10 -49.15 -9.16
N TRP A 156 23.63 -49.20 -7.91
CA TRP A 156 22.23 -49.41 -7.58
C TRP A 156 21.43 -48.11 -7.40
N PHE A 157 22.07 -46.93 -7.45
CA PHE A 157 21.43 -45.63 -7.25
C PHE A 157 20.83 -45.10 -8.58
N TYR A 158 19.63 -45.56 -8.91
CA TYR A 158 18.87 -45.16 -10.10
C TYR A 158 18.15 -43.80 -9.98
N SER A 159 17.67 -43.28 -11.11
CA SER A 159 16.96 -41.98 -11.21
C SER A 159 15.71 -41.89 -10.32
N SER A 160 15.05 -43.01 -10.01
CA SER A 160 13.92 -43.06 -9.09
C SER A 160 14.26 -42.55 -7.68
N TYR A 161 15.49 -42.78 -7.20
CA TYR A 161 15.96 -42.24 -5.92
C TYR A 161 16.25 -40.72 -5.99
N GLN A 162 16.58 -40.20 -7.18
CA GLN A 162 16.79 -38.76 -7.38
C GLN A 162 15.50 -37.96 -7.28
N GLN A 163 14.38 -38.57 -7.69
CA GLN A 163 13.07 -37.95 -7.69
C GLN A 163 12.30 -38.15 -6.38
N ASP A 164 12.76 -39.05 -5.49
CA ASP A 164 12.14 -39.27 -4.19
C ASP A 164 12.52 -38.16 -3.18
N PRO A 165 11.56 -37.35 -2.70
CA PRO A 165 11.85 -36.23 -1.79
C PRO A 165 12.38 -36.68 -0.42
N THR A 166 12.05 -37.88 0.05
CA THR A 166 12.59 -38.45 1.28
C THR A 166 14.05 -38.86 1.10
N VAL A 167 14.37 -39.51 -0.02
CA VAL A 167 15.76 -39.88 -0.32
C VAL A 167 16.63 -38.64 -0.49
N GLN A 168 16.14 -37.60 -1.19
CA GLN A 168 16.86 -36.33 -1.29
C GLN A 168 17.12 -35.69 0.08
N ALA A 169 16.12 -35.69 0.96
CA ALA A 169 16.27 -35.17 2.31
C ALA A 169 17.24 -36.01 3.17
N MET A 170 17.25 -37.34 3.02
CA MET A 170 18.21 -38.21 3.71
C MET A 170 19.65 -37.91 3.27
N LEU A 171 19.88 -37.73 1.97
CA LEU A 171 21.20 -37.39 1.42
C LEU A 171 21.71 -36.03 1.94
N GLU A 172 20.83 -35.02 1.97
CA GLU A 172 21.16 -33.68 2.50
C GLU A 172 21.42 -33.72 4.02
N MET A 173 20.66 -34.51 4.77
CA MET A 173 20.93 -34.74 6.20
C MET A 173 22.27 -35.44 6.42
N LEU A 174 22.61 -36.45 5.63
CA LEU A 174 23.89 -37.16 5.73
C LEU A 174 25.08 -36.22 5.47
N ASP A 175 24.98 -35.35 4.47
CA ASP A 175 26.02 -34.33 4.22
C ASP A 175 26.14 -33.33 5.38
N ALA A 176 25.01 -32.97 6.00
CA ALA A 176 25.02 -32.11 7.18
C ALA A 176 25.63 -32.79 8.42
N ILE A 177 25.33 -34.09 8.64
CA ILE A 177 25.95 -34.91 9.68
C ILE A 177 27.45 -35.01 9.43
N HIS A 178 27.88 -35.26 8.19
CA HIS A 178 29.29 -35.32 7.80
C HIS A 178 30.03 -34.03 8.15
N LYS A 179 29.45 -32.87 7.81
CA LYS A 179 30.01 -31.55 8.15
C LYS A 179 30.14 -31.38 9.67
N ARG A 180 29.09 -31.69 10.44
CA ARG A 180 29.10 -31.55 11.90
C ARG A 180 30.07 -32.49 12.60
N TYR A 181 30.20 -33.71 12.11
CA TYR A 181 31.18 -34.68 12.60
C TYR A 181 32.61 -34.17 12.39
N ALA A 182 32.91 -33.62 11.21
CA ALA A 182 34.22 -33.02 10.93
C ALA A 182 34.51 -31.80 11.82
N GLU A 183 33.51 -30.95 12.07
CA GLU A 183 33.62 -29.78 12.96
C GLU A 183 33.82 -30.14 14.44
N ALA A 184 33.24 -31.26 14.90
CA ALA A 184 33.31 -31.67 16.30
C ALA A 184 34.74 -32.06 16.75
N ALA A 185 35.63 -32.43 15.81
CA ALA A 185 37.03 -32.84 16.04
C ALA A 185 37.24 -33.97 17.09
N ALA A 186 36.17 -34.62 17.54
CA ALA A 186 36.19 -35.70 18.51
C ALA A 186 36.32 -37.06 17.80
N THR A 187 37.16 -37.94 18.35
CA THR A 187 37.27 -39.34 17.97
C THR A 187 36.58 -40.20 19.03
N ASP A 188 35.83 -41.23 18.62
CA ASP A 188 35.08 -42.15 19.51
C ASP A 188 33.70 -41.65 19.97
N LEU A 189 32.87 -41.19 19.03
CA LEU A 189 31.49 -40.77 19.29
C LEU A 189 30.49 -41.94 19.30
N PHE A 190 30.84 -43.11 18.76
CA PHE A 190 29.93 -44.24 18.65
C PHE A 190 29.38 -44.72 20.01
N PRO A 191 30.20 -44.87 21.07
CA PRO A 191 29.68 -45.23 22.41
C PRO A 191 28.73 -44.18 22.98
N ALA A 192 28.97 -42.90 22.69
CA ALA A 192 28.16 -41.78 23.18
C ALA A 192 26.75 -41.73 22.56
N LEU A 193 26.51 -42.44 21.45
CA LEU A 193 25.17 -42.53 20.84
C LEU A 193 24.11 -43.09 21.81
N LYS A 194 24.51 -43.92 22.79
CA LYS A 194 23.63 -44.43 23.84
C LYS A 194 23.07 -43.34 24.76
N GLN A 195 23.69 -42.16 24.78
CA GLN A 195 23.22 -41.00 25.55
C GLN A 195 22.00 -40.32 24.89
N LEU A 196 21.76 -40.58 23.60
CA LEU A 196 20.59 -40.09 22.87
C LEU A 196 19.41 -41.02 23.15
N SER A 197 18.52 -40.58 24.03
CA SER A 197 17.42 -41.40 24.53
C SER A 197 16.06 -40.77 24.28
N PHE A 198 14.99 -41.55 24.26
CA PHE A 198 13.60 -41.10 24.14
C PHE A 198 12.68 -42.03 24.93
N TYR A 199 11.48 -41.55 25.26
CA TYR A 199 10.44 -42.39 25.84
C TYR A 199 9.64 -43.07 24.73
N VAL A 200 9.35 -44.35 24.88
CA VAL A 200 8.45 -45.07 23.96
C VAL A 200 7.10 -45.22 24.64
N LEU A 201 6.03 -44.74 24.00
CA LEU A 201 4.67 -44.92 24.46
C LEU A 201 3.95 -45.89 23.51
N PRO A 202 3.81 -47.18 23.87
CA PRO A 202 2.99 -48.12 23.12
C PRO A 202 1.52 -47.75 23.27
N LEU A 203 0.83 -47.63 22.14
CA LEU A 203 -0.58 -47.24 22.04
C LEU A 203 -1.51 -48.44 21.78
N ASP A 204 -0.99 -49.66 21.92
CA ASP A 204 -1.75 -50.90 21.75
C ASP A 204 -2.90 -50.97 22.77
N GLY A 205 -4.12 -51.23 22.29
CA GLY A 205 -5.33 -51.33 23.13
C GLY A 205 -6.15 -50.05 23.31
N PHE A 206 -5.70 -48.89 22.81
CA PHE A 206 -6.42 -47.62 22.96
C PHE A 206 -7.49 -47.33 21.89
N GLY A 207 -7.73 -48.22 20.93
CA GLY A 207 -8.79 -48.07 19.91
C GLY A 207 -8.73 -46.73 19.16
N LEU A 208 -7.53 -46.24 18.89
CA LEU A 208 -7.31 -44.89 18.37
C LEU A 208 -7.67 -44.81 16.88
N SER A 209 -8.51 -43.83 16.52
CA SER A 209 -8.98 -43.59 15.15
C SER A 209 -7.93 -42.90 14.27
N ASP A 210 -8.09 -43.04 12.95
CA ASP A 210 -7.32 -42.32 11.91
C ASP A 210 -7.27 -40.79 12.12
N GLU A 211 -8.19 -40.23 12.92
CA GLU A 211 -8.30 -38.81 13.21
C GLU A 211 -7.16 -38.27 14.10
N LEU A 212 -6.73 -39.02 15.13
CA LEU A 212 -5.58 -38.63 15.96
C LEU A 212 -4.30 -38.67 15.15
N TYR A 213 -4.18 -39.66 14.26
CA TYR A 213 -3.08 -39.79 13.33
C TYR A 213 -3.00 -38.59 12.36
N ILE A 214 -4.13 -38.15 11.80
CA ILE A 214 -4.22 -36.97 10.93
C ILE A 214 -3.83 -35.71 11.71
N LYS A 215 -4.28 -35.53 12.95
CA LYS A 215 -3.95 -34.37 13.80
C LYS A 215 -2.48 -34.35 14.23
N MET A 216 -1.88 -35.51 14.54
CA MET A 216 -0.46 -35.61 14.90
C MET A 216 0.46 -35.39 13.69
N ASN A 217 0.12 -35.93 12.52
CA ASN A 217 0.90 -35.73 11.29
C ASN A 217 0.66 -34.36 10.63
N ALA A 218 -0.37 -33.61 11.02
CA ALA A 218 -0.57 -32.22 10.60
C ALA A 218 0.61 -31.32 11.01
N ARG A 219 1.26 -31.61 12.16
CA ARG A 219 2.38 -30.85 12.77
C ARG A 219 3.69 -30.88 11.99
N GLY A 220 3.86 -31.75 11.00
CA GLY A 220 5.02 -31.73 10.08
C GLY A 220 4.92 -30.67 8.96
N LYS A 221 3.97 -29.73 9.06
CA LYS A 221 3.91 -28.54 8.20
C LYS A 221 4.91 -27.52 8.75
N GLN A 222 5.55 -26.74 7.89
CA GLN A 222 6.32 -25.58 8.35
C GLN A 222 5.42 -24.71 9.24
N LEU A 223 5.94 -24.31 10.41
CA LEU A 223 5.27 -23.31 11.22
C LEU A 223 5.14 -22.05 10.37
N THR A 224 3.97 -21.42 10.41
CA THR A 224 3.76 -20.15 9.72
C THR A 224 4.60 -19.06 10.39
N GLY A 225 4.70 -17.89 9.74
CA GLY A 225 5.37 -16.75 10.35
C GLY A 225 4.77 -16.38 11.72
N PHE A 226 3.45 -16.50 11.86
CA PHE A 226 2.75 -16.27 13.12
C PHE A 226 3.09 -17.31 14.18
N GLU A 227 3.08 -18.60 13.84
CA GLU A 227 3.38 -19.66 14.81
C GLU A 227 4.81 -19.57 15.34
N ASN A 228 5.77 -19.17 14.49
CA ASN A 228 7.13 -18.89 14.93
C ASN A 228 7.19 -17.64 15.83
N PHE A 229 6.53 -16.54 15.46
CA PHE A 229 6.43 -15.34 16.30
C PHE A 229 5.78 -15.64 17.66
N LYS A 230 4.68 -16.40 17.67
CA LYS A 230 3.93 -16.79 18.86
C LYS A 230 4.81 -17.57 19.83
N ALA A 231 5.55 -18.56 19.34
CA ALA A 231 6.47 -19.34 20.15
C ALA A 231 7.55 -18.46 20.81
N ASP A 232 8.24 -17.65 20.00
CA ASP A 232 9.27 -16.73 20.50
C ASP A 232 8.70 -15.70 21.49
N PHE A 233 7.47 -15.23 21.25
CA PHE A 233 6.80 -14.25 22.10
C PHE A 233 6.44 -14.83 23.47
N ILE A 234 5.83 -16.03 23.50
CA ILE A 234 5.49 -16.72 24.75
C ILE A 234 6.76 -17.04 25.55
N ASP A 235 7.81 -17.52 24.88
CA ASP A 235 9.09 -17.79 25.53
C ASP A 235 9.67 -16.50 26.13
N TRP A 236 9.61 -15.37 25.42
CA TRP A 236 10.07 -14.09 25.93
C TRP A 236 9.23 -13.53 27.09
N LEU A 237 7.91 -13.75 27.12
CA LEU A 237 7.07 -13.35 28.26
C LEU A 237 7.53 -14.01 29.57
N ARG A 238 8.09 -15.22 29.48
CA ARG A 238 8.60 -16.00 30.62
C ARG A 238 10.07 -15.75 30.93
N ALA A 239 10.81 -15.16 30.00
CA ALA A 239 12.26 -15.02 30.08
C ALA A 239 12.69 -13.98 31.13
N GLU A 240 13.83 -14.23 31.78
CA GLU A 240 14.39 -13.31 32.80
C GLU A 240 14.80 -11.95 32.23
N ILE A 241 15.11 -11.90 30.93
CA ILE A 241 15.46 -10.65 30.23
C ILE A 241 14.26 -9.72 30.04
N ASN A 242 13.04 -10.20 30.29
CA ASN A 242 11.84 -9.38 30.16
C ASN A 242 11.62 -8.55 31.44
N PRO A 243 11.66 -7.20 31.35
CA PRO A 243 11.52 -6.35 32.53
C PRO A 243 10.17 -6.48 33.23
N GLU A 244 9.10 -6.85 32.50
CA GLU A 244 7.74 -6.96 33.02
C GLU A 244 7.38 -8.40 33.44
N ARG A 245 8.35 -9.34 33.44
CA ARG A 245 8.13 -10.75 33.82
C ARG A 245 7.39 -10.89 35.16
N GLY A 246 7.75 -10.09 36.14
CA GLY A 246 7.12 -10.11 37.48
C GLY A 246 5.63 -9.78 37.40
N GLU A 247 5.27 -8.76 36.64
CA GLU A 247 3.88 -8.37 36.40
C GLU A 247 3.09 -9.42 35.60
N PHE A 248 3.75 -10.14 34.69
CA PHE A 248 3.11 -11.22 33.93
C PHE A 248 2.91 -12.51 34.73
N ALA A 249 3.56 -12.64 35.89
CA ALA A 249 3.35 -13.72 36.84
C ALA A 249 2.19 -13.45 37.81
N GLU A 250 1.66 -12.22 37.86
CA GLU A 250 0.52 -11.87 38.70
C GLU A 250 -0.74 -12.64 38.30
N LEU A 251 -1.56 -12.99 39.28
CA LEU A 251 -2.79 -13.74 39.05
C LEU A 251 -3.89 -12.83 38.51
N VAL A 252 -4.58 -13.31 37.48
CA VAL A 252 -5.77 -12.70 36.89
C VAL A 252 -6.92 -13.70 36.90
N ASP A 253 -8.15 -13.20 36.85
CA ASP A 253 -9.32 -14.05 36.68
C ASP A 253 -9.52 -14.36 35.19
N LEU A 254 -9.66 -15.64 34.87
CA LEU A 254 -10.11 -16.13 33.57
C LEU A 254 -11.23 -17.15 33.80
N ASP A 255 -12.45 -16.79 33.43
CA ASP A 255 -13.65 -17.62 33.60
C ASP A 255 -13.83 -18.14 35.04
N GLY A 256 -13.60 -17.29 36.05
CA GLY A 256 -13.71 -17.64 37.47
C GLY A 256 -12.54 -18.46 38.01
N ARG A 257 -11.44 -18.57 37.27
CA ARG A 257 -10.19 -19.22 37.69
C ARG A 257 -9.08 -18.20 37.86
N SER A 258 -8.41 -18.23 39.01
CA SER A 258 -7.23 -17.42 39.28
C SER A 258 -5.98 -18.09 38.69
N ILE A 259 -5.42 -17.52 37.62
CA ILE A 259 -4.24 -18.04 36.92
C ILE A 259 -3.25 -16.91 36.59
N PRO A 260 -1.95 -17.17 36.41
CA PRO A 260 -1.00 -16.12 36.03
C PRO A 260 -1.38 -15.45 34.70
N PHE A 261 -1.15 -14.14 34.59
CA PHE A 261 -1.45 -13.36 33.38
C PHE A 261 -0.84 -13.98 32.12
N VAL A 262 0.42 -14.46 32.19
CA VAL A 262 1.07 -15.12 31.05
C VAL A 262 0.31 -16.36 30.57
N GLU A 263 -0.27 -17.14 31.47
CA GLU A 263 -1.06 -18.32 31.10
C GLU A 263 -2.40 -17.90 30.50
N ALA A 264 -3.09 -16.93 31.10
CA ALA A 264 -4.33 -16.37 30.54
C ALA A 264 -4.10 -15.79 29.14
N PHE A 265 -2.99 -15.06 28.96
CA PHE A 265 -2.58 -14.48 27.69
C PHE A 265 -2.33 -15.57 26.64
N THR A 266 -1.53 -16.60 26.96
CA THR A 266 -1.27 -17.72 26.05
C THR A 266 -2.56 -18.45 25.66
N MET A 267 -3.45 -18.71 26.63
CA MET A 267 -4.74 -19.35 26.36
C MET A 267 -5.61 -18.51 25.42
N LYS A 268 -5.76 -17.20 25.67
CA LYS A 268 -6.56 -16.31 24.83
C LYS A 268 -5.99 -16.18 23.42
N LEU A 269 -4.66 -16.17 23.29
CA LEU A 269 -3.98 -16.13 22.01
C LEU A 269 -4.32 -17.35 21.14
N ASP A 270 -4.40 -18.55 21.72
CA ASP A 270 -4.79 -19.78 21.01
C ASP A 270 -6.33 -19.98 20.92
N THR A 271 -7.15 -19.15 21.59
CA THR A 271 -8.61 -19.31 21.65
C THR A 271 -9.35 -18.02 21.24
N THR A 272 -9.84 -17.24 22.20
CA THR A 272 -10.72 -16.08 21.99
C THR A 272 -10.23 -15.13 20.91
N TRP A 273 -8.93 -14.79 20.94
CA TRP A 273 -8.37 -13.87 19.97
C TRP A 273 -8.18 -14.53 18.61
N THR A 274 -7.85 -15.82 18.54
CA THR A 274 -7.80 -16.55 17.27
C THR A 274 -9.19 -16.64 16.61
N ASP A 275 -10.26 -16.80 17.38
CA ASP A 275 -11.64 -16.80 16.86
C ASP A 275 -12.02 -15.46 16.19
N LEU A 276 -11.55 -14.33 16.73
CA LEU A 276 -11.74 -12.99 16.13
C LEU A 276 -11.19 -12.93 14.69
N PHE A 277 -10.01 -13.51 14.45
CA PHE A 277 -9.39 -13.54 13.12
C PHE A 277 -10.03 -14.60 12.21
N TRP A 278 -10.47 -15.75 12.75
CA TRP A 278 -11.22 -16.78 12.00
C TRP A 278 -12.49 -16.23 11.36
N ARG A 279 -13.27 -15.43 12.11
CA ARG A 279 -14.51 -14.82 11.61
C ARG A 279 -14.28 -13.97 10.35
N ASN A 280 -13.09 -13.40 10.21
CA ASN A 280 -12.73 -12.46 9.15
C ASN A 280 -11.82 -13.06 8.07
N ALA A 281 -11.37 -14.29 8.23
CA ALA A 281 -10.57 -15.01 7.25
C ALA A 281 -11.48 -15.64 6.17
N ARG A 282 -11.91 -14.86 5.17
CA ARG A 282 -12.57 -15.40 3.97
C ARG A 282 -11.75 -15.16 2.69
N VAL A 283 -11.63 -16.25 1.94
CA VAL A 283 -11.11 -16.46 0.57
C VAL A 283 -9.63 -16.09 0.30
N ASP A 284 -9.08 -14.99 0.84
CA ASP A 284 -7.77 -14.47 0.39
C ASP A 284 -6.69 -14.32 1.48
N ASN A 285 -6.93 -14.70 2.74
CA ASN A 285 -5.93 -14.61 3.81
C ASN A 285 -5.99 -15.76 4.81
N THR A 286 -4.81 -16.27 5.19
CA THR A 286 -4.68 -17.19 6.33
C THR A 286 -4.92 -16.43 7.64
N VAL A 287 -5.47 -17.12 8.65
CA VAL A 287 -5.72 -16.55 9.99
C VAL A 287 -4.42 -15.97 10.57
N ASP A 288 -3.34 -16.73 10.45
CA ASP A 288 -1.98 -16.38 10.87
C ASP A 288 -1.49 -15.07 10.26
N ALA A 289 -1.76 -14.83 8.98
CA ALA A 289 -1.41 -13.58 8.30
C ALA A 289 -2.17 -12.38 8.90
N ALA A 290 -3.47 -12.55 9.15
CA ALA A 290 -4.29 -11.51 9.76
C ALA A 290 -3.81 -11.18 11.18
N TYR A 291 -3.44 -12.21 11.94
CA TYR A 291 -2.88 -12.08 13.28
C TYR A 291 -1.55 -11.31 13.27
N MET A 292 -0.63 -11.68 12.36
CA MET A 292 0.65 -10.96 12.22
C MET A 292 0.46 -9.50 11.82
N ARG A 293 -0.45 -9.22 10.87
CA ARG A 293 -0.76 -7.84 10.47
C ARG A 293 -1.30 -7.01 11.62
N PHE A 294 -2.14 -7.59 12.48
CA PHE A 294 -2.62 -6.90 13.68
C PHE A 294 -1.46 -6.47 14.58
N TRP A 295 -0.56 -7.39 14.93
CA TRP A 295 0.61 -7.07 15.77
C TRP A 295 1.49 -5.99 15.15
N GLN A 296 1.77 -6.10 13.85
CA GLN A 296 2.53 -5.09 13.12
C GLN A 296 1.84 -3.71 13.18
N ARG A 297 0.53 -3.65 12.92
CA ARG A 297 -0.25 -2.39 13.00
C ARG A 297 -0.26 -1.80 14.39
N PHE A 298 -0.53 -2.61 15.42
CA PHE A 298 -0.51 -2.17 16.81
C PHE A 298 0.84 -1.58 17.20
N LEU A 299 1.92 -2.32 16.94
CA LEU A 299 3.27 -1.89 17.30
C LEU A 299 3.70 -0.64 16.52
N LEU A 300 3.37 -0.55 15.23
CA LEU A 300 3.66 0.64 14.42
C LEU A 300 2.85 1.85 14.87
N ALA A 301 1.55 1.67 15.18
CA ALA A 301 0.71 2.76 15.64
C ALA A 301 1.20 3.36 16.96
N MET A 302 1.61 2.50 17.90
CA MET A 302 2.23 2.92 19.16
C MET A 302 3.60 3.59 18.93
N HIS A 303 4.40 3.07 17.99
CA HIS A 303 5.71 3.62 17.66
C HIS A 303 5.65 5.01 17.01
N PHE A 304 4.76 5.20 16.03
CA PHE A 304 4.65 6.45 15.28
C PHE A 304 4.31 7.68 16.13
N VAL A 305 3.55 7.48 17.21
CA VAL A 305 3.11 8.58 18.08
C VAL A 305 4.12 8.91 19.18
N GLU A 306 5.22 8.17 19.30
CA GLU A 306 6.26 8.47 20.27
C GLU A 306 6.98 9.80 19.95
N PRO A 307 7.34 10.57 20.99
CA PRO A 307 8.13 11.78 20.83
C PRO A 307 9.58 11.41 20.47
N ASN A 308 10.04 11.85 19.30
CA ASN A 308 11.40 11.66 18.76
C ASN A 308 11.87 10.19 18.72
N PRO A 309 11.45 9.40 17.70
CA PRO A 309 12.00 8.06 17.51
C PRO A 309 13.52 8.16 17.29
N VAL A 310 14.28 7.23 17.90
CA VAL A 310 15.74 7.17 17.74
C VAL A 310 16.07 6.87 16.28
N ALA A 311 17.19 7.35 15.74
CA ALA A 311 17.55 7.18 14.32
C ALA A 311 17.57 5.71 13.83
N GLU A 312 17.90 4.75 14.72
CA GLU A 312 17.81 3.31 14.45
C GLU A 312 16.34 2.82 14.33
N GLU A 313 15.42 3.48 15.05
CA GLU A 313 13.98 3.22 15.03
C GLU A 313 13.25 3.82 13.81
N THR A 314 13.92 4.64 13.01
CA THR A 314 13.36 5.14 11.74
C THR A 314 13.33 4.04 10.66
N SER A 315 14.13 2.98 10.82
CA SER A 315 14.17 1.81 9.92
C SER A 315 13.17 0.70 10.29
N LEU A 316 12.61 0.74 11.50
CA LEU A 316 11.61 -0.20 12.02
C LEU A 316 10.29 -0.22 11.20
N PRO A 317 9.74 0.93 10.78
CA PRO A 317 8.56 0.99 9.93
C PRO A 317 8.72 0.23 8.62
N SER A 318 9.81 0.45 7.87
CA SER A 318 10.02 -0.27 6.60
C SER A 318 10.27 -1.77 6.80
N ALA A 319 10.84 -2.18 7.94
CA ALA A 319 11.04 -3.59 8.27
C ALA A 319 9.73 -4.35 8.60
N LEU A 320 8.75 -3.68 9.23
CA LEU A 320 7.45 -4.27 9.58
C LEU A 320 6.37 -4.02 8.51
N ASP A 321 6.49 -2.99 7.68
CA ASP A 321 5.50 -2.55 6.70
C ASP A 321 5.74 -3.10 5.28
N ASN A 322 6.32 -4.31 5.17
CA ASN A 322 6.78 -4.94 3.93
C ASN A 322 5.66 -5.45 2.97
N GLY A 323 4.51 -4.77 2.94
CA GLY A 323 3.40 -5.04 2.04
C GLY A 323 2.51 -6.22 2.45
N PRO A 324 1.35 -6.41 1.78
CA PRO A 324 0.30 -7.35 2.20
C PRO A 324 0.69 -8.84 2.07
N ASN A 325 1.75 -9.16 1.31
CA ASN A 325 2.08 -10.54 0.90
C ASN A 325 3.38 -11.10 1.51
N ASN A 326 4.08 -10.38 2.39
CA ASN A 326 5.37 -10.83 2.90
C ASN A 326 5.28 -11.37 4.33
N GLU A 327 4.72 -12.58 4.46
CA GLU A 327 4.54 -13.33 5.72
C GLU A 327 5.85 -13.91 6.30
N ILE A 328 7.02 -13.40 5.92
CA ILE A 328 8.29 -13.98 6.39
C ILE A 328 8.65 -13.34 7.73
N TYR A 329 8.26 -13.98 8.82
CA TYR A 329 8.82 -13.73 10.13
C TYR A 329 10.34 -14.02 10.10
N LYS A 330 11.17 -12.97 10.28
CA LYS A 330 12.64 -13.06 10.20
C LYS A 330 13.32 -13.20 11.56
N GLY A 331 12.55 -13.32 12.65
CA GLY A 331 13.04 -13.47 14.02
C GLY A 331 12.53 -12.41 15.00
N PHE A 332 12.67 -12.70 16.30
CA PHE A 332 11.99 -11.97 17.37
C PHE A 332 12.64 -10.64 17.76
N ALA A 333 13.91 -10.41 17.40
CA ALA A 333 14.70 -9.29 17.92
C ALA A 333 14.01 -7.92 17.73
N LEU A 334 13.40 -7.70 16.56
CA LEU A 334 12.69 -6.49 16.22
C LEU A 334 11.40 -6.31 17.06
N TYR A 335 10.60 -7.37 17.14
CA TYR A 335 9.37 -7.39 17.93
C TYR A 335 9.67 -7.20 19.42
N ARG A 336 10.73 -7.85 19.93
CA ARG A 336 11.21 -7.71 21.30
C ARG A 336 11.53 -6.25 21.65
N ALA A 337 12.24 -5.54 20.77
CA ALA A 337 12.59 -4.14 21.00
C ALA A 337 11.35 -3.25 21.17
N LEU A 338 10.30 -3.51 20.38
CA LEU A 338 9.04 -2.78 20.49
C LEU A 338 8.16 -3.25 21.65
N LEU A 339 8.08 -4.56 21.92
CA LEU A 339 7.23 -5.14 22.96
C LEU A 339 7.78 -4.93 24.37
N ALA A 340 9.10 -4.78 24.53
CA ALA A 340 9.74 -4.53 25.83
C ALA A 340 9.49 -3.11 26.37
N LYS A 341 8.88 -2.21 25.60
CA LYS A 341 8.48 -0.89 26.08
C LYS A 341 7.31 -1.02 27.06
N PRO A 342 7.32 -0.30 28.21
CA PRO A 342 6.38 -0.54 29.31
C PRO A 342 4.90 -0.53 28.92
N GLY A 343 4.13 -1.47 29.46
CA GLY A 343 2.68 -1.54 29.36
C GLY A 343 2.12 -2.03 28.02
N ARG A 344 2.96 -2.22 26.99
CA ARG A 344 2.48 -2.53 25.63
C ARG A 344 1.81 -3.90 25.50
N VAL A 345 2.33 -4.93 26.19
CA VAL A 345 1.73 -6.27 26.16
C VAL A 345 0.33 -6.26 26.78
N LYS A 346 0.19 -5.63 27.96
CA LYS A 346 -1.11 -5.47 28.63
C LYS A 346 -2.07 -4.62 27.81
N ALA A 347 -1.59 -3.55 27.15
CA ALA A 347 -2.40 -2.74 26.25
C ALA A 347 -2.91 -3.54 25.05
N ALA A 348 -2.05 -4.35 24.41
CA ALA A 348 -2.45 -5.23 23.32
C ALA A 348 -3.49 -6.28 23.75
N ALA A 349 -3.32 -6.88 24.93
CA ALA A 349 -4.26 -7.84 25.48
C ALA A 349 -5.65 -7.20 25.71
N ARG A 350 -5.70 -6.02 26.36
CA ARG A 350 -6.95 -5.28 26.57
C ARG A 350 -7.63 -4.89 25.26
N LEU A 351 -6.83 -4.47 24.27
CA LEU A 351 -7.33 -4.13 22.94
C LEU A 351 -7.97 -5.34 22.27
N LEU A 352 -7.29 -6.49 22.27
CA LEU A 352 -7.80 -7.73 21.67
C LEU A 352 -9.05 -8.26 22.38
N ASP A 353 -9.11 -8.16 23.72
CA ASP A 353 -10.29 -8.51 24.50
C ASP A 353 -11.49 -7.66 24.06
N LYS A 354 -11.37 -6.32 24.11
CA LYS A 354 -12.46 -5.41 23.71
C LYS A 354 -12.82 -5.52 22.23
N LEU A 355 -11.86 -5.75 21.35
CA LEU A 355 -12.13 -6.02 19.94
C LEU A 355 -12.92 -7.31 19.76
N SER A 356 -12.62 -8.36 20.53
CA SER A 356 -13.35 -9.63 20.48
C SER A 356 -14.79 -9.47 20.94
N ASP A 357 -15.02 -8.66 21.98
CA ASP A 357 -16.35 -8.42 22.56
C ASP A 357 -17.23 -7.50 21.70
N HIS A 358 -16.62 -6.53 20.99
CA HIS A 358 -17.34 -5.44 20.32
C HIS A 358 -17.07 -5.33 18.82
N TYR A 359 -16.49 -6.37 18.19
CA TYR A 359 -16.04 -6.31 16.79
C TYR A 359 -17.11 -5.82 15.82
N ASP A 360 -18.33 -6.35 15.91
CA ASP A 360 -19.41 -6.04 14.97
C ASP A 360 -19.87 -4.58 15.12
N ALA A 361 -20.00 -4.09 16.35
CA ALA A 361 -20.36 -2.70 16.63
C ALA A 361 -19.29 -1.73 16.10
N ILE A 362 -18.01 -2.07 16.28
CA ILE A 362 -16.88 -1.31 15.75
C ILE A 362 -16.87 -1.36 14.22
N GLY A 363 -17.10 -2.55 13.62
CA GLY A 363 -17.17 -2.73 12.18
C GLY A 363 -18.29 -1.92 11.52
N ILE A 364 -19.39 -1.66 12.23
CA ILE A 364 -20.44 -0.75 11.76
C ILE A 364 -20.00 0.72 11.89
N ALA A 365 -19.42 1.10 13.03
CA ALA A 365 -19.07 2.49 13.33
C ALA A 365 -17.85 3.01 12.54
N ILE A 366 -16.93 2.12 12.16
CA ILE A 366 -15.67 2.49 11.49
C ILE A 366 -15.82 2.73 9.99
N LYS A 367 -16.94 2.31 9.40
CA LYS A 367 -17.27 2.63 8.01
C LYS A 367 -17.26 4.14 7.81
N GLU A 368 -16.96 4.56 6.60
CA GLU A 368 -16.98 5.98 6.23
C GLU A 368 -18.34 6.59 6.62
N SER A 369 -18.34 7.58 7.51
CA SER A 369 -19.52 8.41 7.82
C SER A 369 -20.17 9.10 6.60
N TRP A 370 -19.59 8.98 5.40
CA TRP A 370 -19.69 9.93 4.28
C TRP A 370 -20.25 9.32 3.00
N GLY A 371 -20.57 8.02 2.98
CA GLY A 371 -21.26 7.43 1.84
C GLY A 371 -21.11 5.92 1.69
N GLU A 372 -21.99 5.35 0.87
CA GLU A 372 -22.10 3.94 0.52
C GLU A 372 -21.04 3.50 -0.52
N GLN A 373 -19.79 3.89 -0.37
CA GLN A 373 -18.76 3.20 -1.14
C GLN A 373 -18.71 1.75 -0.64
N PRO A 374 -18.68 0.73 -1.51
CA PRO A 374 -18.48 -0.66 -1.12
C PRO A 374 -17.01 -0.86 -0.72
N ASN A 375 -16.54 -0.07 0.24
CA ASN A 375 -15.26 -0.28 0.87
C ASN A 375 -15.48 -1.43 1.85
N ASN A 376 -15.18 -2.66 1.39
CA ASN A 376 -15.11 -3.86 2.23
C ASN A 376 -13.97 -3.77 3.27
N TRP A 377 -13.51 -2.56 3.60
CA TRP A 377 -12.48 -2.35 4.58
C TRP A 377 -13.01 -2.58 5.99
N HIS A 378 -12.17 -3.23 6.78
CA HIS A 378 -12.36 -3.48 8.19
C HIS A 378 -10.98 -3.44 8.87
N LEU A 379 -10.95 -3.37 10.20
CA LEU A 379 -9.71 -3.26 10.98
C LEU A 379 -8.66 -4.34 10.67
N LEU A 380 -9.13 -5.52 10.22
CA LEU A 380 -8.31 -6.70 9.96
C LEU A 380 -8.05 -6.94 8.46
N ALA A 381 -8.40 -5.98 7.58
CA ALA A 381 -8.20 -6.07 6.14
C ALA A 381 -6.72 -6.32 5.78
N ALA A 382 -6.43 -6.89 4.62
CA ALA A 382 -5.06 -7.23 4.22
C ALA A 382 -4.15 -5.99 4.09
N SER A 383 -4.63 -4.99 3.36
CA SER A 383 -3.96 -3.72 3.11
C SER A 383 -4.79 -2.57 3.67
N ILE A 384 -4.11 -1.55 4.18
CA ILE A 384 -4.76 -0.34 4.69
C ILE A 384 -4.07 0.94 4.19
N THR A 385 -4.86 1.97 3.90
CA THR A 385 -4.38 3.32 3.54
C THR A 385 -3.84 4.06 4.77
N GLN A 386 -3.15 5.19 4.56
CA GLN A 386 -2.69 6.05 5.67
C GLN A 386 -3.87 6.54 6.53
N GLN A 387 -4.99 6.90 5.90
CA GLN A 387 -6.21 7.28 6.60
C GLN A 387 -6.77 6.14 7.46
N GLN A 388 -6.77 4.91 6.93
CA GLN A 388 -7.21 3.73 7.67
C GLN A 388 -6.27 3.36 8.84
N ARG A 389 -4.98 3.72 8.78
CA ARG A 389 -4.05 3.62 9.92
C ARG A 389 -4.40 4.60 11.03
N ILE A 390 -4.79 5.83 10.68
CA ILE A 390 -5.28 6.83 11.65
C ILE A 390 -6.54 6.30 12.35
N LEU A 391 -7.48 5.74 11.58
CA LEU A 391 -8.72 5.17 12.13
C LEU A 391 -8.47 3.94 13.01
N PHE A 392 -7.54 3.06 12.63
CA PHE A 392 -7.12 1.95 13.48
C PHE A 392 -6.58 2.47 14.83
N TYR A 393 -5.71 3.49 14.79
CA TYR A 393 -5.20 4.13 16.00
C TYR A 393 -6.32 4.80 16.81
N ALA A 394 -7.28 5.46 16.17
CA ALA A 394 -8.42 6.08 16.84
C ALA A 394 -9.33 5.06 17.56
N VAL A 395 -9.57 3.89 16.95
CA VAL A 395 -10.28 2.80 17.62
C VAL A 395 -9.47 2.28 18.79
N MET A 396 -8.17 2.08 18.63
CA MET A 396 -7.30 1.67 19.73
C MET A 396 -7.40 2.64 20.91
N ARG A 397 -7.34 3.96 20.65
CA ARG A 397 -7.48 4.99 21.69
C ARG A 397 -8.87 5.01 22.32
N TYR A 398 -9.93 4.85 21.53
CA TYR A 398 -11.29 4.78 22.07
C TYR A 398 -11.46 3.59 23.01
N LEU A 399 -10.92 2.43 22.66
CA LEU A 399 -11.01 1.22 23.49
C LEU A 399 -10.16 1.29 24.77
N GLU A 400 -9.38 2.36 25.00
CA GLU A 400 -8.74 2.61 26.29
C GLU A 400 -9.71 3.21 27.33
N THR A 401 -10.88 3.71 26.91
CA THR A 401 -11.91 4.25 27.81
C THR A 401 -12.48 3.17 28.74
N GLU A 402 -13.03 3.57 29.89
CA GLU A 402 -13.51 2.62 30.91
C GLU A 402 -14.71 1.80 30.42
N SER A 403 -15.64 2.44 29.69
CA SER A 403 -16.87 1.82 29.20
C SER A 403 -16.99 1.95 27.69
N PHE A 404 -17.51 0.89 27.06
CA PHE A 404 -17.81 0.90 25.64
C PHE A 404 -19.22 1.47 25.42
N ASP A 405 -19.33 2.54 24.65
CA ASP A 405 -20.60 3.11 24.22
C ASP A 405 -20.65 3.28 22.69
N GLN A 406 -21.64 2.66 22.07
CA GLN A 406 -21.72 2.61 20.61
C GLN A 406 -21.99 3.99 19.98
N GLN A 407 -22.70 4.89 20.69
CA GLN A 407 -22.99 6.23 20.20
C GLN A 407 -21.75 7.11 20.28
N ALA A 408 -21.06 7.12 21.43
CA ALA A 408 -19.80 7.83 21.63
C ALA A 408 -18.73 7.37 20.63
N LEU A 409 -18.64 6.06 20.34
CA LEU A 409 -17.74 5.55 19.30
C LEU A 409 -18.06 6.13 17.92
N ARG A 410 -19.34 6.21 17.55
CA ARG A 410 -19.77 6.78 16.26
C ARG A 410 -19.44 8.27 16.16
N GLN A 411 -19.70 9.03 17.23
CA GLN A 411 -19.40 10.47 17.30
C GLN A 411 -17.89 10.72 17.25
N TRP A 412 -17.12 9.96 18.02
CA TRP A 412 -15.64 9.96 17.99
C TRP A 412 -15.11 9.70 16.58
N LEU A 413 -15.53 8.60 15.96
CA LEU A 413 -15.03 8.23 14.63
C LEU A 413 -15.48 9.19 13.54
N ARG A 414 -16.67 9.82 13.63
CA ARG A 414 -17.09 10.90 12.74
C ARG A 414 -16.09 12.06 12.77
N VAL A 415 -15.76 12.56 13.95
CA VAL A 415 -14.78 13.66 14.12
C VAL A 415 -13.41 13.25 13.59
N ILE A 416 -12.94 12.02 13.88
CA ILE A 416 -11.64 11.56 13.38
C ILE A 416 -11.64 11.41 11.86
N TRP A 417 -12.72 10.90 11.26
CA TRP A 417 -12.87 10.92 9.81
C TRP A 417 -12.71 12.37 9.32
N ASN A 418 -13.45 13.34 9.86
CA ASN A 418 -13.43 14.75 9.42
C ASN A 418 -12.01 15.36 9.45
N ILE A 419 -11.26 15.11 10.52
CA ILE A 419 -9.87 15.58 10.68
C ILE A 419 -8.92 14.90 9.69
N SER A 420 -9.21 13.66 9.27
CA SER A 420 -8.30 12.83 8.49
C SER A 420 -8.48 12.94 6.96
N VAL A 421 -9.45 13.71 6.46
CA VAL A 421 -9.80 13.69 5.01
C VAL A 421 -8.96 14.64 4.16
N ASP A 422 -7.72 14.94 4.53
CA ASP A 422 -6.85 15.74 3.65
C ASP A 422 -6.64 15.05 2.29
N PRO A 423 -7.01 15.66 1.14
CA PRO A 423 -6.79 15.08 -0.18
C PRO A 423 -5.30 14.85 -0.49
N ASP A 424 -4.42 15.53 0.24
CA ASP A 424 -2.96 15.39 0.13
C ASP A 424 -2.33 14.54 1.24
N MET A 425 -3.12 13.72 1.97
CA MET A 425 -2.62 12.74 2.95
C MET A 425 -1.84 11.60 2.27
N ARG A 426 -0.69 11.93 1.66
CA ARG A 426 0.14 11.03 0.86
C ARG A 426 1.46 10.67 1.53
N SER A 427 1.87 11.40 2.58
CA SER A 427 3.11 11.15 3.31
C SER A 427 2.86 10.50 4.67
N VAL A 428 3.84 9.72 5.13
CA VAL A 428 3.85 9.15 6.49
C VAL A 428 3.87 10.27 7.52
N ASP A 429 4.63 11.35 7.29
CA ASP A 429 4.74 12.47 8.23
C ASP A 429 3.40 13.18 8.46
N ALA A 430 2.60 13.38 7.39
CA ALA A 430 1.27 13.96 7.51
C ALA A 430 0.34 13.04 8.32
N MET A 431 0.41 11.73 8.08
CA MET A 431 -0.35 10.74 8.85
C MET A 431 0.04 10.79 10.34
N VAL A 432 1.34 10.80 10.65
CA VAL A 432 1.85 10.83 12.02
C VAL A 432 1.43 12.11 12.74
N ALA A 433 1.45 13.26 12.04
CA ALA A 433 0.98 14.53 12.60
C ALA A 433 -0.50 14.43 13.04
N VAL A 434 -1.36 13.84 12.20
CA VAL A 434 -2.78 13.61 12.56
C VAL A 434 -2.90 12.59 13.69
N MET A 435 -2.19 11.46 13.66
CA MET A 435 -2.24 10.46 14.74
C MET A 435 -1.87 11.06 16.10
N ARG A 436 -0.87 11.95 16.15
CA ARG A 436 -0.50 12.65 17.39
C ARG A 436 -1.64 13.53 17.90
N ILE A 437 -2.37 14.18 17.01
CA ILE A 437 -3.54 14.99 17.38
C ILE A 437 -4.70 14.10 17.86
N VAL A 438 -5.00 13.00 17.15
CA VAL A 438 -5.95 11.99 17.62
C VAL A 438 -5.59 11.49 19.03
N GLY A 439 -4.31 11.26 19.29
CA GLY A 439 -3.83 10.85 20.62
C GLY A 439 -4.08 11.87 21.72
N LYS A 440 -4.03 13.17 21.40
CA LYS A 440 -4.37 14.25 22.33
C LYS A 440 -5.89 14.35 22.55
N LEU A 441 -6.68 14.20 21.48
CA LEU A 441 -8.15 14.24 21.54
C LEU A 441 -8.76 13.02 22.25
N ALA A 442 -8.03 11.90 22.34
CA ALA A 442 -8.50 10.65 22.93
C ALA A 442 -9.01 10.76 24.38
N LYS A 443 -8.56 11.78 25.12
CA LYS A 443 -9.09 12.07 26.48
C LYS A 443 -10.60 12.32 26.48
N GLY A 444 -11.11 12.89 25.38
CA GLY A 444 -12.52 13.15 25.15
C GLY A 444 -13.26 12.04 24.41
N ALA A 445 -12.66 10.86 24.17
CA ALA A 445 -13.24 9.84 23.30
C ALA A 445 -14.63 9.36 23.77
N GLY A 446 -14.92 9.41 25.08
CA GLY A 446 -16.24 9.08 25.63
C GLY A 446 -17.33 10.16 25.43
N ASN A 447 -16.95 11.42 25.25
CA ASN A 447 -17.85 12.52 24.90
C ASN A 447 -17.08 13.59 24.10
N ILE A 448 -16.90 13.32 22.80
CA ILE A 448 -16.00 14.13 21.98
C ILE A 448 -16.50 15.56 21.78
N TYR A 449 -17.81 15.77 21.71
CA TYR A 449 -18.38 17.11 21.50
C TYR A 449 -18.13 18.03 22.69
N GLU A 450 -18.30 17.52 23.92
CA GLU A 450 -17.96 18.27 25.13
C GLU A 450 -16.45 18.59 25.19
N PHE A 451 -15.60 17.60 24.88
CA PHE A 451 -14.16 17.81 24.89
C PHE A 451 -13.69 18.84 23.86
N LEU A 452 -14.26 18.85 22.66
CA LEU A 452 -13.93 19.83 21.61
C LEU A 452 -14.19 21.29 22.06
N LEU A 453 -15.16 21.50 22.95
CA LEU A 453 -15.50 22.82 23.50
C LEU A 453 -14.73 23.16 24.79
N SER A 454 -13.87 22.25 25.27
CA SER A 454 -13.09 22.46 26.48
C SER A 454 -11.89 23.38 26.25
N ALA A 455 -11.45 24.05 27.32
CA ALA A 455 -10.23 24.87 27.31
C ALA A 455 -8.98 24.05 26.94
N GLU A 456 -8.94 22.76 27.28
CA GLU A 456 -7.84 21.87 26.91
C GLU A 456 -7.75 21.67 25.39
N CYS A 457 -8.90 21.49 24.71
CA CYS A 457 -8.91 21.39 23.25
C CYS A 457 -8.48 22.71 22.58
N ASP A 458 -8.86 23.86 23.13
CA ASP A 458 -8.40 25.15 22.64
C ASP A 458 -6.88 25.32 22.74
N GLU A 459 -6.25 24.82 23.81
CA GLU A 459 -4.80 24.81 23.95
C GLU A 459 -4.14 23.89 22.90
N ILE A 460 -4.73 22.72 22.64
CA ILE A 460 -4.28 21.81 21.57
C ILE A 460 -4.34 22.52 20.22
N ALA A 461 -5.44 23.19 19.90
CA ALA A 461 -5.64 23.92 18.65
C ALA A 461 -4.68 25.10 18.49
N LYS A 462 -4.39 25.83 19.57
CA LYS A 462 -3.44 26.94 19.59
C LYS A 462 -1.99 26.48 19.39
N ALA A 463 -1.62 25.34 19.96
CA ALA A 463 -0.27 24.78 19.86
C ALA A 463 -0.01 24.07 18.52
N GLU A 464 -1.04 23.77 17.74
CA GLU A 464 -0.92 23.08 16.45
C GLU A 464 -0.26 23.98 15.39
N ARG A 465 0.78 23.46 14.73
CA ARG A 465 1.58 24.18 13.73
C ARG A 465 1.04 23.99 12.32
N SER A 466 0.41 22.85 12.06
CA SER A 466 -0.25 22.58 10.79
C SER A 466 -1.50 23.45 10.65
N SER A 467 -1.46 24.39 9.71
CA SER A 467 -2.61 25.25 9.41
C SER A 467 -3.84 24.43 9.01
N PHE A 468 -3.64 23.32 8.30
CA PHE A 468 -4.70 22.40 7.89
C PHE A 468 -5.38 21.72 9.08
N ILE A 469 -4.60 21.11 9.98
CA ILE A 469 -5.18 20.43 11.15
C ILE A 469 -5.90 21.45 12.03
N LYS A 470 -5.31 22.63 12.19
CA LYS A 470 -5.91 23.73 12.95
C LYS A 470 -7.25 24.18 12.38
N SER A 471 -7.36 24.34 11.04
CA SER A 471 -8.63 24.72 10.42
C SER A 471 -9.70 23.63 10.55
N GLN A 472 -9.32 22.35 10.38
CA GLN A 472 -10.25 21.24 10.56
C GLN A 472 -10.72 21.10 12.00
N LEU A 473 -9.82 21.26 12.97
CA LEU A 473 -10.21 21.24 14.37
C LEU A 473 -11.17 22.39 14.69
N GLY A 474 -10.92 23.59 14.16
CA GLY A 474 -11.84 24.73 14.29
C GLY A 474 -13.24 24.46 13.70
N GLU A 475 -13.31 23.78 12.54
CA GLU A 475 -14.58 23.33 11.95
C GLU A 475 -15.31 22.36 12.89
N GLU A 476 -14.61 21.37 13.44
CA GLU A 476 -15.20 20.40 14.37
C GLU A 476 -15.65 21.04 15.70
N GLN A 477 -14.92 22.05 16.19
CA GLN A 477 -15.34 22.83 17.36
C GLN A 477 -16.63 23.62 17.09
N LEU A 478 -16.76 24.24 15.90
CA LEU A 478 -17.98 24.94 15.51
C LEU A 478 -19.17 23.98 15.40
N LYS A 479 -18.96 22.82 14.75
CA LYS A 479 -19.99 21.76 14.66
C LYS A 479 -20.40 21.26 16.04
N ALA A 480 -19.44 21.01 16.92
CA ALA A 480 -19.71 20.56 18.29
C ALA A 480 -20.54 21.58 19.06
N ARG A 481 -20.27 22.88 18.90
CA ARG A 481 -21.07 23.96 19.49
C ARG A 481 -22.52 23.91 19.01
N LEU A 482 -22.73 23.85 17.70
CA LEU A 482 -24.08 23.76 17.11
C LEU A 482 -24.85 22.54 17.66
N ILE A 483 -24.20 21.38 17.74
CA ILE A 483 -24.82 20.14 18.24
C ILE A 483 -25.16 20.24 19.74
N GLN A 484 -24.31 20.89 20.55
CA GLN A 484 -24.56 21.10 21.97
C GLN A 484 -25.69 22.11 22.22
N ASP A 485 -25.79 23.15 21.37
CA ASP A 485 -26.86 24.14 21.46
C ASP A 485 -28.21 23.56 21.03
N ASN A 486 -28.24 22.72 19.99
CA ASN A 486 -29.43 21.98 19.56
C ASN A 486 -29.04 20.63 18.91
N THR A 487 -29.52 19.53 19.47
CA THR A 487 -29.19 18.17 19.00
C THR A 487 -29.69 17.86 17.59
N ASP A 488 -30.69 18.60 17.08
CA ASP A 488 -31.19 18.44 15.72
C ASP A 488 -30.12 18.75 14.66
N TRP A 489 -29.06 19.50 15.01
CA TRP A 489 -27.96 19.79 14.11
C TRP A 489 -27.18 18.56 13.67
N GLU A 490 -27.00 17.56 14.54
CA GLU A 490 -26.16 16.40 14.25
C GLU A 490 -26.59 15.64 12.97
N PRO A 491 -27.85 15.20 12.81
CA PRO A 491 -28.28 14.51 11.59
C PRO A 491 -28.17 15.38 10.34
N ILE A 492 -28.39 16.70 10.45
CA ILE A 492 -28.33 17.64 9.33
C ILE A 492 -26.88 17.84 8.87
N LEU A 493 -25.96 18.03 9.81
CA LEU A 493 -24.52 18.13 9.51
C LEU A 493 -24.04 16.83 8.86
N VAL A 494 -24.36 15.68 9.44
CA VAL A 494 -23.98 14.36 8.91
C VAL A 494 -24.51 14.14 7.48
N ALA A 495 -25.72 14.62 7.17
CA ALA A 495 -26.26 14.53 5.81
C ALA A 495 -25.43 15.34 4.80
N SER A 496 -25.02 16.56 5.15
CA SER A 496 -24.15 17.38 4.30
C SER A 496 -22.72 16.85 4.20
N GLU A 497 -22.19 16.28 5.28
CA GLU A 497 -20.86 15.66 5.32
C GLU A 497 -20.76 14.46 4.36
N LYS A 498 -21.88 13.76 4.12
CA LYS A 498 -22.01 12.64 3.17
C LYS A 498 -21.98 13.03 1.70
N HIS A 499 -21.92 14.31 1.37
CA HIS A 499 -21.81 14.70 -0.02
C HIS A 499 -20.47 14.16 -0.62
N PRO A 500 -20.49 13.43 -1.75
CA PRO A 500 -19.31 12.71 -2.27
C PRO A 500 -18.11 13.61 -2.60
N LEU A 501 -18.36 14.89 -2.89
CA LEU A 501 -17.30 15.87 -3.10
C LEU A 501 -16.78 16.42 -1.78
N PHE A 502 -17.68 16.94 -0.94
CA PHE A 502 -17.32 17.74 0.23
C PHE A 502 -16.52 16.90 1.17
N GLN A 503 -17.02 15.68 1.38
CA GLN A 503 -16.42 14.73 2.27
C GLN A 503 -16.13 15.52 3.55
N GLY A 504 -17.15 15.67 4.40
CA GLY A 504 -17.14 16.14 5.79
C GLY A 504 -16.46 17.46 6.14
N ASN A 505 -15.69 18.04 5.22
CA ASN A 505 -15.32 19.43 5.23
C ASN A 505 -16.47 20.22 4.59
N ILE A 506 -17.21 20.88 5.47
CA ILE A 506 -18.38 21.69 5.14
C ILE A 506 -18.24 23.11 5.71
N THR A 507 -17.03 23.55 6.07
CA THR A 507 -16.76 24.93 6.55
C THR A 507 -17.40 26.01 5.67
N PHE A 508 -17.42 25.83 4.34
CA PHE A 508 -18.02 26.80 3.40
C PHE A 508 -19.56 26.89 3.52
N LEU A 509 -20.21 25.86 4.07
CA LEU A 509 -21.64 25.88 4.41
C LEU A 509 -21.91 26.58 5.74
N LEU A 510 -20.92 26.69 6.63
CA LEU A 510 -21.07 27.26 7.97
C LEU A 510 -20.86 28.78 7.97
N LEU A 511 -21.63 29.47 8.81
CA LEU A 511 -21.56 30.91 9.14
C LEU A 511 -21.60 31.08 10.68
N ASP A 512 -21.23 32.26 11.17
CA ASP A 512 -21.17 32.56 12.61
C ASP A 512 -22.57 32.56 13.27
N GLU A 513 -23.57 33.07 12.57
CA GLU A 513 -24.99 33.02 12.97
C GLU A 513 -25.75 32.26 11.88
N LEU A 514 -26.29 31.09 12.22
CA LEU A 514 -26.91 30.21 11.24
C LEU A 514 -28.09 29.46 11.86
N THR A 515 -29.26 29.52 11.23
CA THR A 515 -30.38 28.65 11.57
C THR A 515 -30.28 27.31 10.83
N ILE A 516 -31.01 26.30 11.30
CA ILE A 516 -31.11 25.01 10.61
C ILE A 516 -31.65 25.21 9.17
N GLU A 517 -32.65 26.08 9.01
CA GLU A 517 -33.29 26.37 7.72
C GLU A 517 -32.29 27.01 6.74
N ASP A 518 -31.51 27.99 7.21
CA ASP A 518 -30.45 28.62 6.41
C ASP A 518 -29.40 27.60 5.98
N PHE A 519 -28.96 26.73 6.90
CA PHE A 519 -27.97 25.69 6.57
C PHE A 519 -28.51 24.68 5.56
N GLN A 520 -29.75 24.21 5.72
CA GLN A 520 -30.37 23.28 4.79
C GLN A 520 -30.52 23.89 3.38
N HIS A 521 -30.90 25.17 3.31
CA HIS A 521 -30.96 25.91 2.06
C HIS A 521 -29.59 25.97 1.37
N ARG A 522 -28.56 26.40 2.11
CA ARG A 522 -27.17 26.44 1.63
C ARG A 522 -26.67 25.07 1.17
N ALA A 523 -26.96 24.03 1.95
CA ALA A 523 -26.58 22.65 1.62
C ALA A 523 -27.27 22.17 0.34
N SER A 524 -28.54 22.52 0.15
CA SER A 524 -29.30 22.20 -1.07
C SER A 524 -28.69 22.89 -2.29
N LEU A 525 -28.44 24.21 -2.24
CA LEU A 525 -27.76 24.92 -3.33
C LEU A 525 -26.38 24.33 -3.64
N ALA A 526 -25.60 24.00 -2.62
CA ALA A 526 -24.28 23.39 -2.80
C ALA A 526 -24.36 22.01 -3.48
N ALA A 527 -25.38 21.21 -3.18
CA ALA A 527 -25.62 19.92 -3.84
C ALA A 527 -26.04 20.07 -5.32
N HIS A 528 -26.60 21.22 -5.72
CA HIS A 528 -26.87 21.53 -7.13
C HIS A 528 -25.63 22.02 -7.88
N LEU A 529 -24.73 22.75 -7.21
CA LEU A 529 -23.47 23.22 -7.78
C LEU A 529 -22.47 22.09 -8.02
N PHE A 530 -22.47 21.06 -7.16
CA PHE A 530 -21.42 20.04 -7.12
C PHE A 530 -21.95 18.61 -7.29
N SER A 531 -21.07 17.74 -7.79
CA SER A 531 -21.29 16.31 -7.96
C SER A 531 -20.04 15.54 -7.52
N VAL A 532 -20.09 14.20 -7.58
CA VAL A 532 -18.92 13.35 -7.31
C VAL A 532 -17.71 13.65 -8.21
N LYS A 533 -17.94 14.26 -9.40
CA LYS A 533 -16.89 14.59 -10.37
C LYS A 533 -16.38 16.05 -10.29
N GLY A 534 -16.73 16.79 -9.24
CA GLY A 534 -16.44 18.22 -9.10
C GLY A 534 -17.69 19.04 -9.35
N THR A 535 -17.64 20.03 -10.23
CA THR A 535 -18.82 20.80 -10.67
C THR A 535 -19.91 19.89 -11.25
N SER A 536 -21.18 20.22 -11.04
CA SER A 536 -22.31 19.47 -11.61
C SER A 536 -22.41 19.63 -13.13
N GLU A 537 -23.00 18.65 -13.82
CA GLU A 537 -23.01 18.59 -15.30
C GLU A 537 -23.65 19.82 -15.95
N HIS A 538 -24.60 20.49 -15.28
CA HIS A 538 -25.21 21.71 -15.79
C HIS A 538 -24.19 22.84 -15.97
N TYR A 539 -23.37 23.09 -14.94
CA TYR A 539 -22.35 24.14 -14.95
C TYR A 539 -21.05 23.71 -15.64
N LYS A 540 -20.79 22.40 -15.72
CA LYS A 540 -19.55 21.84 -16.27
C LYS A 540 -19.42 22.01 -17.79
N LYS A 541 -20.53 22.06 -18.54
CA LYS A 541 -20.52 22.19 -20.02
C LYS A 541 -19.72 23.39 -20.55
N THR A 542 -19.67 24.46 -19.79
CA THR A 542 -18.94 25.69 -20.09
C THR A 542 -17.95 26.04 -19.00
N HIS A 543 -17.72 25.12 -18.06
CA HIS A 543 -16.91 25.33 -16.86
C HIS A 543 -17.30 26.61 -16.09
N LEU A 544 -18.61 26.89 -16.00
CA LEU A 544 -19.13 28.17 -15.53
C LEU A 544 -18.65 28.51 -14.11
N LEU A 545 -18.64 27.53 -13.22
CA LEU A 545 -18.32 27.75 -11.81
C LEU A 545 -16.84 28.12 -11.60
N ILE A 546 -15.90 27.42 -12.26
CA ILE A 546 -14.47 27.76 -12.15
C ILE A 546 -14.15 29.07 -12.87
N ARG A 547 -14.83 29.38 -13.99
CA ARG A 547 -14.73 30.68 -14.67
C ARG A 547 -15.19 31.82 -13.78
N ALA A 548 -16.32 31.65 -13.09
CA ALA A 548 -16.80 32.63 -12.13
C ALA A 548 -15.79 32.81 -10.97
N VAL A 549 -15.21 31.72 -10.44
CA VAL A 549 -14.12 31.81 -9.45
C VAL A 549 -12.92 32.62 -9.98
N ILE A 550 -12.50 32.34 -11.22
CA ILE A 550 -11.39 33.06 -11.85
C ILE A 550 -11.73 34.54 -11.96
N SER A 551 -12.93 34.92 -12.41
CA SER A 551 -13.37 36.32 -12.54
C SER A 551 -13.29 37.12 -11.24
N GLN A 552 -13.34 36.43 -10.09
CA GLN A 552 -13.26 37.03 -8.75
C GLN A 552 -11.83 37.07 -8.19
N ALA A 553 -10.81 36.94 -9.04
CA ALA A 553 -9.42 37.05 -8.63
C ALA A 553 -9.15 38.42 -7.98
N PRO A 554 -8.65 38.47 -6.72
CA PRO A 554 -8.39 39.72 -6.02
C PRO A 554 -7.15 40.44 -6.57
N ASP A 555 -6.15 39.67 -6.99
CA ASP A 555 -4.88 40.16 -7.51
C ASP A 555 -4.19 39.10 -8.39
N TRP A 556 -3.15 39.53 -9.11
CA TRP A 556 -2.42 38.70 -10.07
C TRP A 556 -1.65 37.55 -9.42
N ASN A 557 -1.10 37.75 -8.21
CA ASN A 557 -0.36 36.71 -7.50
C ASN A 557 -1.30 35.58 -7.06
N TRP A 558 -2.52 35.93 -6.66
CA TRP A 558 -3.56 34.96 -6.36
C TRP A 558 -3.95 34.14 -7.58
N LEU A 559 -4.17 34.80 -8.73
CA LEU A 559 -4.56 34.16 -9.99
C LEU A 559 -3.47 33.22 -10.51
N THR A 560 -2.21 33.65 -10.52
CA THR A 560 -1.08 32.82 -10.97
C THR A 560 -0.82 31.62 -10.07
N GLY A 561 -1.19 31.72 -8.78
CA GLY A 561 -1.13 30.59 -7.86
C GLY A 561 -2.34 29.65 -7.94
N LEU A 562 -3.40 29.96 -8.69
CA LEU A 562 -4.63 29.16 -8.76
C LEU A 562 -4.44 27.94 -9.66
N ASP A 563 -4.80 26.75 -9.16
CA ASP A 563 -5.03 25.58 -10.01
C ASP A 563 -6.39 25.76 -10.70
N ILE A 564 -6.38 25.89 -12.01
CA ILE A 564 -7.59 26.23 -12.80
C ILE A 564 -8.43 25.02 -13.17
N ARG A 565 -8.08 23.80 -12.72
CA ARG A 565 -8.83 22.59 -13.09
C ARG A 565 -10.24 22.52 -12.52
N ASP A 566 -11.20 22.07 -13.32
CA ASP A 566 -12.59 21.83 -12.92
C ASP A 566 -12.83 20.33 -12.63
N ASP A 567 -12.11 19.82 -11.64
CA ASP A 567 -12.20 18.42 -11.19
C ASP A 567 -12.44 18.30 -9.68
N ALA A 568 -12.89 17.12 -9.26
CA ALA A 568 -13.26 16.85 -7.87
C ALA A 568 -12.11 17.09 -6.87
N ASN A 569 -10.87 16.75 -7.25
CA ASN A 569 -9.72 16.91 -6.37
C ASN A 569 -9.38 18.38 -6.19
N ASN A 570 -9.41 19.15 -7.28
CA ASN A 570 -9.15 20.58 -7.17
C ASN A 570 -10.23 21.30 -6.37
N TRP A 571 -11.52 21.02 -6.62
CA TRP A 571 -12.60 21.63 -5.84
C TRP A 571 -12.53 21.34 -4.34
N ARG A 572 -12.13 20.12 -3.96
CA ARG A 572 -11.86 19.79 -2.55
C ARG A 572 -10.77 20.69 -1.96
N LEU A 573 -9.71 20.97 -2.70
CA LEU A 573 -8.64 21.85 -2.25
C LEU A 573 -9.08 23.32 -2.22
N LEU A 574 -9.79 23.79 -3.25
CA LEU A 574 -10.26 25.17 -3.35
C LEU A 574 -11.21 25.53 -2.20
N LEU A 575 -12.22 24.70 -1.93
CA LEU A 575 -13.20 24.92 -0.86
C LEU A 575 -12.56 24.91 0.54
N ARG A 576 -11.40 24.25 0.70
CA ARG A 576 -10.70 24.07 1.97
C ARG A 576 -9.59 25.07 2.23
N ARG A 577 -8.80 25.39 1.21
CA ARG A 577 -7.51 26.08 1.34
C ARG A 577 -7.48 27.46 0.70
N ARG A 578 -8.55 27.86 0.00
CA ARG A 578 -8.65 29.19 -0.64
C ARG A 578 -9.76 30.01 0.02
N PRO A 579 -9.44 30.87 1.01
CA PRO A 579 -10.42 31.72 1.67
C PRO A 579 -11.25 32.56 0.69
N THR A 580 -10.64 33.06 -0.38
CA THR A 580 -11.34 33.80 -1.45
C THR A 580 -12.43 32.97 -2.11
N VAL A 581 -12.12 31.72 -2.49
CA VAL A 581 -13.10 30.81 -3.11
C VAL A 581 -14.18 30.43 -2.10
N MET A 582 -13.79 30.13 -0.86
CA MET A 582 -14.72 29.79 0.21
C MET A 582 -15.71 30.93 0.48
N ASN A 583 -15.24 32.18 0.55
CA ASN A 583 -16.09 33.34 0.76
C ASN A 583 -16.99 33.63 -0.45
N PHE A 584 -16.47 33.47 -1.66
CA PHE A 584 -17.28 33.55 -2.87
C PHE A 584 -18.41 32.51 -2.87
N MET A 585 -18.10 31.25 -2.53
CA MET A 585 -19.11 30.20 -2.40
C MET A 585 -20.13 30.53 -1.31
N ARG A 586 -19.69 31.03 -0.15
CA ARG A 586 -20.59 31.47 0.92
C ARG A 586 -21.59 32.53 0.45
N HIS A 587 -21.17 33.45 -0.41
CA HIS A 587 -22.04 34.47 -1.00
C HIS A 587 -23.08 33.85 -1.95
N LEU A 588 -22.66 32.97 -2.86
CA LEU A 588 -23.58 32.27 -3.77
C LEU A 588 -24.65 31.47 -3.00
N LEU A 589 -24.24 30.80 -1.92
CA LEU A 589 -25.14 29.96 -1.13
C LEU A 589 -26.13 30.76 -0.25
N CYS A 590 -25.98 32.08 -0.16
CA CYS A 590 -26.98 32.95 0.47
C CYS A 590 -28.09 33.41 -0.49
N MET A 591 -28.01 33.07 -1.77
CA MET A 591 -29.02 33.48 -2.75
C MET A 591 -30.32 32.70 -2.59
N ASN A 592 -31.42 33.25 -3.09
CA ASN A 592 -32.77 32.71 -2.84
C ASN A 592 -32.98 31.32 -3.45
N ASP A 593 -32.43 31.05 -4.63
CA ASP A 593 -32.63 29.81 -5.38
C ASP A 593 -31.51 29.56 -6.41
N GLU A 594 -31.58 28.41 -7.08
CA GLU A 594 -30.64 28.00 -8.12
C GLU A 594 -30.63 28.93 -9.34
N GLN A 595 -31.76 29.58 -9.64
CA GLN A 595 -31.87 30.49 -10.76
C GLN A 595 -31.07 31.76 -10.49
N ALA A 596 -31.22 32.36 -9.30
CA ALA A 596 -30.45 33.52 -8.87
C ALA A 596 -28.93 33.22 -8.88
N VAL A 597 -28.53 32.03 -8.42
CA VAL A 597 -27.13 31.58 -8.50
C VAL A 597 -26.65 31.53 -9.95
N SER A 598 -27.44 30.93 -10.83
CA SER A 598 -27.09 30.81 -12.24
C SER A 598 -27.03 32.17 -12.95
N GLU A 599 -27.93 33.09 -12.64
CA GLU A 599 -27.94 34.47 -13.15
C GLU A 599 -26.69 35.23 -12.70
N GLU A 600 -26.31 35.14 -11.43
CA GLU A 600 -25.09 35.77 -10.92
C GLU A 600 -23.85 35.18 -11.58
N LEU A 601 -23.73 33.86 -11.67
CA LEU A 601 -22.58 33.21 -12.31
C LEU A 601 -22.42 33.67 -13.77
N ASN A 602 -23.51 33.76 -14.52
CA ASN A 602 -23.49 34.27 -15.90
C ASN A 602 -23.14 35.77 -15.96
N ARG A 603 -23.64 36.58 -15.03
CA ARG A 603 -23.27 37.99 -14.92
C ARG A 603 -21.77 38.15 -14.72
N LEU A 604 -21.17 37.37 -13.82
CA LEU A 604 -19.74 37.47 -13.51
C LEU A 604 -18.84 37.11 -14.69
N VAL A 605 -19.20 36.10 -15.48
CA VAL A 605 -18.39 35.66 -16.63
C VAL A 605 -18.61 36.46 -17.92
N THR A 606 -19.27 37.61 -17.83
CA THR A 606 -19.50 38.54 -18.96
C THR A 606 -18.98 39.95 -18.69
N GLN A 607 -18.53 40.23 -17.47
CA GLN A 607 -17.96 41.53 -17.10
C GLN A 607 -16.49 41.62 -17.50
N PRO A 608 -15.97 42.83 -17.77
CA PRO A 608 -14.54 43.03 -17.97
C PRO A 608 -13.76 42.77 -16.68
N SER A 609 -12.46 42.53 -16.81
CA SER A 609 -11.57 42.24 -15.68
C SER A 609 -11.61 43.35 -14.63
N SER A 610 -11.92 42.97 -13.38
CA SER A 610 -11.80 43.86 -12.22
C SER A 610 -10.37 43.95 -11.67
N LEU A 611 -9.42 43.21 -12.25
CA LEU A 611 -8.06 43.06 -11.73
C LEU A 611 -7.30 44.38 -11.80
N GLN A 612 -6.82 44.87 -10.65
CA GLN A 612 -5.97 46.07 -10.58
C GLN A 612 -4.51 45.70 -10.91
N SER A 613 -4.22 45.46 -12.19
CA SER A 613 -2.89 45.06 -12.68
C SER A 613 -2.60 45.63 -14.07
N SER A 614 -1.52 45.17 -14.71
CA SER A 614 -1.19 45.59 -16.08
C SER A 614 -2.25 45.14 -17.09
N SER A 615 -2.30 45.80 -18.24
CA SER A 615 -3.23 45.43 -19.33
C SER A 615 -3.04 44.00 -19.79
N GLU A 616 -1.80 43.51 -19.84
CA GLU A 616 -1.48 42.12 -20.19
C GLU A 616 -2.07 41.13 -19.18
N HIS A 617 -1.96 41.43 -17.88
CA HIS A 617 -2.56 40.60 -16.83
C HIS A 617 -4.09 40.60 -16.87
N GLN A 618 -4.71 41.76 -17.16
CA GLN A 618 -6.16 41.86 -17.35
C GLN A 618 -6.61 41.04 -18.57
N HIS A 619 -5.84 41.08 -19.65
CA HIS A 619 -6.10 40.32 -20.86
C HIS A 619 -6.01 38.80 -20.62
N VAL A 620 -4.95 38.33 -19.96
CA VAL A 620 -4.84 36.91 -19.55
C VAL A 620 -6.02 36.49 -18.69
N HIS A 621 -6.40 37.34 -17.73
CA HIS A 621 -7.52 37.09 -16.84
C HIS A 621 -8.82 36.91 -17.64
N GLU A 622 -9.13 37.83 -18.55
CA GLU A 622 -10.32 37.77 -19.42
C GLU A 622 -10.35 36.52 -20.29
N HIS A 623 -9.25 36.14 -20.94
CA HIS A 623 -9.19 34.89 -21.72
C HIS A 623 -9.60 33.67 -20.89
N LEU A 624 -9.19 33.60 -19.62
CA LEU A 624 -9.48 32.44 -18.78
C LEU A 624 -10.96 32.32 -18.41
N TYR A 625 -11.72 33.42 -18.27
CA TYR A 625 -13.11 33.34 -17.83
C TYR A 625 -14.15 33.85 -18.82
N LEU A 626 -13.81 34.62 -19.86
CA LEU A 626 -14.76 35.03 -20.90
C LEU A 626 -14.92 33.94 -21.98
N GLU A 627 -13.87 33.15 -22.23
CA GLU A 627 -13.86 32.15 -23.31
C GLU A 627 -14.22 30.73 -22.84
N PRO A 628 -15.49 30.26 -22.98
CA PRO A 628 -15.87 28.89 -22.62
C PRO A 628 -15.10 27.84 -23.43
N GLY A 629 -14.84 28.12 -24.70
CA GLY A 629 -14.12 27.20 -25.59
C GLY A 629 -12.71 26.91 -25.09
N LEU A 630 -12.03 27.94 -24.56
CA LEU A 630 -10.67 27.80 -24.03
C LEU A 630 -10.67 26.90 -22.80
N GLN A 631 -11.61 27.11 -21.89
CA GLN A 631 -11.76 26.26 -20.71
C GLN A 631 -12.07 24.82 -21.11
N ASN A 632 -13.04 24.58 -21.99
CA ASN A 632 -13.34 23.24 -22.47
C ASN A 632 -12.10 22.53 -23.02
N TRP A 633 -11.21 23.26 -23.70
CA TRP A 633 -9.96 22.72 -24.23
C TRP A 633 -8.92 22.45 -23.12
N ILE A 634 -8.66 23.42 -22.23
CA ILE A 634 -7.70 23.32 -21.13
C ILE A 634 -8.01 22.15 -20.19
N GLN A 635 -9.30 21.89 -19.96
CA GLN A 635 -9.81 20.88 -19.03
C GLN A 635 -9.81 19.46 -19.60
N ARG A 636 -9.49 19.26 -20.89
CA ARG A 636 -9.39 17.93 -21.49
C ARG A 636 -8.30 17.10 -20.80
N GLN A 637 -8.53 15.81 -20.60
CA GLN A 637 -7.59 14.94 -19.90
C GLN A 637 -6.19 14.88 -20.54
N ASP A 638 -6.10 14.96 -21.87
CA ASP A 638 -4.83 14.95 -22.60
C ASP A 638 -4.09 16.29 -22.52
N VAL A 639 -4.82 17.41 -22.39
CA VAL A 639 -4.29 18.77 -22.21
C VAL A 639 -3.99 19.04 -20.74
N ASN A 640 -5.03 19.12 -19.91
CA ASN A 640 -4.99 19.28 -18.46
C ASN A 640 -4.02 20.38 -18.01
N ALA A 641 -4.16 21.58 -18.58
CA ALA A 641 -3.36 22.73 -18.16
C ALA A 641 -3.83 23.18 -16.77
N THR A 642 -2.88 23.26 -15.83
CA THR A 642 -3.17 23.38 -14.40
C THR A 642 -2.94 24.78 -13.88
N ASP A 643 -1.93 25.48 -14.40
CA ASP A 643 -1.45 26.72 -13.82
C ASP A 643 -1.03 27.72 -14.90
N LEU A 644 -0.83 28.98 -14.48
CA LEU A 644 -0.19 30.02 -15.29
C LEU A 644 1.32 30.03 -15.07
N ARG A 645 2.10 30.13 -16.15
CA ARG A 645 3.57 30.15 -16.06
C ARG A 645 4.17 31.15 -17.03
N TRP A 646 5.24 31.79 -16.56
CA TRP A 646 6.13 32.61 -17.38
C TRP A 646 7.07 31.73 -18.20
N ARG A 647 7.20 32.02 -19.49
CA ARG A 647 8.13 31.36 -20.39
C ARG A 647 8.46 32.30 -21.56
N TYR A 648 9.76 32.49 -21.83
CA TYR A 648 10.22 33.41 -22.88
C TYR A 648 9.56 34.80 -22.77
N ASP A 649 9.54 35.35 -21.56
CA ASP A 649 8.88 36.63 -21.23
C ASP A 649 7.37 36.71 -21.49
N HIS A 650 6.72 35.57 -21.72
CA HIS A 650 5.28 35.47 -21.96
C HIS A 650 4.54 34.62 -20.93
N ILE A 651 3.22 34.81 -20.81
CA ILE A 651 2.37 34.10 -19.86
C ILE A 651 1.55 33.06 -20.60
N PHE A 652 1.68 31.81 -20.16
CA PHE A 652 0.96 30.67 -20.71
C PHE A 652 0.05 30.03 -19.67
N ALA A 653 -1.14 29.61 -20.07
CA ALA A 653 -1.82 28.49 -19.40
C ALA A 653 -1.16 27.19 -19.84
N HIS A 654 -0.73 26.36 -18.89
CA HIS A 654 0.27 25.33 -19.14
C HIS A 654 0.15 24.10 -18.23
N LYS A 655 0.60 22.94 -18.74
CA LYS A 655 0.83 21.70 -17.98
C LYS A 655 2.32 21.49 -17.69
N TYR A 656 2.70 21.36 -16.42
CA TYR A 656 4.09 21.34 -15.91
C TYR A 656 5.08 20.41 -16.66
N TYR A 657 4.62 19.27 -17.18
CA TYR A 657 5.39 18.33 -18.02
C TYR A 657 4.65 17.98 -19.32
N GLY A 658 4.24 19.03 -20.04
CA GLY A 658 3.42 18.94 -21.23
C GLY A 658 4.18 19.01 -22.56
N ARG A 659 3.48 18.71 -23.66
CA ARG A 659 3.96 18.94 -25.04
C ARG A 659 3.52 20.34 -25.50
N ASP A 660 3.92 20.77 -26.69
CA ASP A 660 3.54 22.10 -27.22
C ASP A 660 2.02 22.31 -27.28
N TYR A 661 1.26 21.28 -27.64
CA TYR A 661 -0.20 21.37 -27.67
C TYR A 661 -0.86 21.43 -26.29
N THR A 662 -0.11 21.40 -25.19
CA THR A 662 -0.69 21.51 -23.84
C THR A 662 -0.44 22.88 -23.20
N ARG A 663 -0.16 23.89 -24.03
CA ARG A 663 0.09 25.27 -23.59
C ARG A 663 -0.50 26.27 -24.56
N VAL A 664 -0.93 27.41 -24.05
CA VAL A 664 -1.54 28.52 -24.81
C VAL A 664 -1.06 29.84 -24.22
N ARG A 665 -0.49 30.73 -25.06
CA ARG A 665 -0.07 32.08 -24.66
C ARG A 665 -1.28 32.99 -24.58
N LEU A 666 -1.37 33.80 -23.53
CA LEU A 666 -2.58 34.59 -23.22
C LEU A 666 -2.29 36.08 -22.97
N ASP A 667 -1.03 36.49 -22.90
CA ASP A 667 -0.61 37.86 -22.56
C ASP A 667 -0.48 38.81 -23.75
N THR A 668 -0.62 38.30 -24.98
CA THR A 668 -0.51 39.09 -26.20
C THR A 668 -1.74 38.92 -27.08
N TYR A 669 -1.96 39.87 -27.98
CA TYR A 669 -3.06 39.85 -28.94
C TYR A 669 -2.84 38.90 -30.13
N ARG A 670 -1.92 37.93 -30.00
CA ARG A 670 -1.64 36.97 -31.08
C ARG A 670 -2.88 36.15 -31.45
N ASN A 671 -3.72 35.86 -30.47
CA ASN A 671 -4.88 34.99 -30.61
C ASN A 671 -5.95 35.70 -31.45
N GLU A 672 -6.21 36.97 -31.15
CA GLU A 672 -7.13 37.85 -31.86
C GLU A 672 -6.66 38.10 -33.30
N ILE A 673 -5.36 38.33 -33.50
CA ILE A 673 -4.80 38.49 -34.85
C ILE A 673 -4.96 37.18 -35.63
N ALA A 674 -4.57 36.04 -35.05
CA ALA A 674 -4.67 34.74 -35.72
C ALA A 674 -6.11 34.37 -36.07
N ASP A 675 -7.06 34.65 -35.16
CA ASP A 675 -8.48 34.43 -35.38
C ASP A 675 -9.02 35.33 -36.51
N GLY A 676 -8.65 36.62 -36.52
CA GLY A 676 -9.00 37.54 -37.61
C GLY A 676 -8.42 37.12 -38.96
N LEU A 677 -7.21 36.56 -39.01
CA LEU A 677 -6.66 35.98 -40.26
C LEU A 677 -7.48 34.78 -40.74
N ILE A 678 -8.01 33.96 -39.83
CA ILE A 678 -8.87 32.82 -40.18
C ILE A 678 -10.24 33.31 -40.66
N GLU A 679 -10.86 34.25 -39.94
CA GLU A 679 -12.22 34.74 -40.24
C GLU A 679 -12.29 35.60 -41.50
N HIS A 680 -11.27 36.41 -41.77
CA HIS A 680 -11.31 37.42 -42.84
C HIS A 680 -10.43 37.11 -44.04
N LEU A 681 -9.48 36.18 -43.90
CA LEU A 681 -8.49 35.84 -44.92
C LEU A 681 -8.38 34.34 -45.20
N ASP A 682 -9.37 33.53 -44.80
CA ASP A 682 -9.48 32.08 -45.14
C ASP A 682 -8.26 31.24 -44.74
N PHE A 683 -7.51 31.66 -43.71
CA PHE A 683 -6.46 30.84 -43.13
C PHE A 683 -7.05 29.67 -42.33
N THR A 684 -6.26 28.60 -42.17
CA THR A 684 -6.62 27.42 -41.39
C THR A 684 -5.45 26.97 -40.53
N THR A 685 -5.72 26.26 -39.43
CA THR A 685 -4.68 25.68 -38.58
C THR A 685 -5.22 24.52 -37.76
N GLU A 686 -4.35 23.58 -37.45
CA GLU A 686 -4.61 22.54 -36.45
C GLU A 686 -4.36 23.04 -35.02
N GLN A 687 -3.79 24.25 -34.87
CA GLN A 687 -3.38 24.81 -33.59
C GLN A 687 -4.50 25.46 -32.78
N ARG A 688 -5.76 25.44 -33.25
CA ARG A 688 -6.88 26.05 -32.55
C ARG A 688 -7.26 25.26 -31.29
N CYS A 689 -7.49 25.97 -30.18
CA CYS A 689 -7.92 25.40 -28.91
C CYS A 689 -9.42 25.05 -28.94
N GLY A 690 -9.79 23.96 -29.61
CA GLY A 690 -11.18 23.55 -29.72
C GLY A 690 -12.02 24.57 -30.49
N THR A 691 -13.08 25.08 -29.87
CA THR A 691 -13.95 26.11 -30.45
C THR A 691 -13.61 27.53 -29.98
N SER A 692 -12.47 27.72 -29.31
CA SER A 692 -12.05 29.05 -28.84
C SER A 692 -11.29 29.83 -29.90
N ASN A 693 -11.08 31.11 -29.62
CA ASN A 693 -10.26 32.01 -30.43
C ASN A 693 -8.77 31.96 -30.04
N CYS A 694 -8.36 30.95 -29.27
CA CYS A 694 -6.99 30.82 -28.77
C CYS A 694 -6.25 29.69 -29.50
N PHE A 695 -4.92 29.80 -29.54
CA PHE A 695 -4.07 28.86 -30.27
C PHE A 695 -2.95 28.30 -29.39
N TRP A 696 -2.80 26.97 -29.41
CA TRP A 696 -1.80 26.28 -28.60
C TRP A 696 -0.41 26.36 -29.23
N GLY A 697 0.62 26.19 -28.39
CA GLY A 697 2.02 26.20 -28.79
C GLY A 697 2.75 27.51 -28.47
N ASP A 698 4.08 27.43 -28.43
CA ASP A 698 4.94 28.60 -28.29
C ASP A 698 4.83 29.50 -29.52
N THR A 699 4.74 28.89 -30.70
CA THR A 699 4.55 29.52 -32.00
C THR A 699 3.26 29.04 -32.64
N VAL A 700 2.69 29.82 -33.54
CA VAL A 700 1.42 29.49 -34.23
C VAL A 700 1.64 29.59 -35.74
N SER A 701 1.26 28.56 -36.47
CA SER A 701 1.31 28.52 -37.93
C SER A 701 -0.10 28.40 -38.48
N LEU A 702 -0.44 29.31 -39.38
CA LEU A 702 -1.67 29.29 -40.16
C LEU A 702 -1.34 29.07 -41.63
N PHE A 703 -2.21 28.37 -42.34
CA PHE A 703 -2.01 28.00 -43.73
C PHE A 703 -3.23 28.37 -44.58
N ARG A 704 -2.97 28.92 -45.76
CA ARG A 704 -3.94 29.15 -46.83
C ARG A 704 -3.37 28.59 -48.12
N ILE A 705 -4.15 27.75 -48.81
CA ILE A 705 -3.72 27.11 -50.06
C ILE A 705 -4.27 27.91 -51.23
N GLU A 706 -3.39 28.31 -52.14
CA GLU A 706 -3.72 28.98 -53.40
C GLU A 706 -2.99 28.30 -54.57
N ALA A 707 -3.73 27.48 -55.32
CA ALA A 707 -3.19 26.67 -56.41
C ALA A 707 -2.00 25.80 -55.94
N ASP A 708 -0.80 26.02 -56.50
CA ASP A 708 0.43 25.27 -56.19
C ASP A 708 1.20 25.84 -54.99
N TRP A 709 0.67 26.89 -54.36
CA TRP A 709 1.33 27.61 -53.27
C TRP A 709 0.59 27.50 -51.95
N THR A 710 1.37 27.36 -50.87
CA THR A 710 0.87 27.47 -49.50
C THR A 710 1.37 28.77 -48.89
N ILE A 711 0.45 29.70 -48.67
CA ILE A 711 0.70 30.91 -47.89
C ILE A 711 0.71 30.52 -46.42
N THR A 712 1.80 30.84 -45.72
CA THR A 712 2.00 30.53 -44.31
C THR A 712 2.11 31.81 -43.51
N ALA A 713 1.27 31.97 -42.50
CA ALA A 713 1.35 33.01 -41.50
C ALA A 713 1.90 32.40 -40.20
N TYR A 714 3.11 32.80 -39.81
CA TYR A 714 3.87 32.23 -38.71
C TYR A 714 4.10 33.26 -37.60
N PHE A 715 3.52 33.01 -36.43
CA PHE A 715 3.73 33.78 -35.21
C PHE A 715 4.89 33.17 -34.43
N ASP A 716 5.96 33.94 -34.25
CA ASP A 716 7.15 33.48 -33.52
C ASP A 716 7.13 33.79 -32.01
N GLU A 717 8.23 33.47 -31.35
CA GLU A 717 8.46 33.74 -29.93
C GLU A 717 8.84 35.20 -29.62
N TYR A 718 9.10 36.03 -30.63
CA TYR A 718 9.56 37.42 -30.52
C TYR A 718 8.49 38.43 -30.97
N GLU A 719 7.22 38.07 -30.83
CA GLU A 719 6.07 38.92 -31.15
C GLU A 719 6.06 39.42 -32.61
N THR A 720 6.55 38.58 -33.54
CA THR A 720 6.59 38.85 -34.97
C THR A 720 5.74 37.85 -35.74
N LEU A 721 4.81 38.37 -36.53
CA LEU A 721 4.04 37.63 -37.52
C LEU A 721 4.75 37.71 -38.86
N ARG A 722 5.22 36.57 -39.38
CA ARG A 722 5.84 36.47 -40.71
C ARG A 722 4.87 35.80 -41.67
N ILE A 723 4.59 36.47 -42.77
CA ILE A 723 3.76 35.91 -43.85
C ILE A 723 4.67 35.64 -45.05
N GLY A 724 4.68 34.39 -45.48
CA GLY A 724 5.52 33.92 -46.58
C GLY A 724 4.86 32.83 -47.39
N ILE A 725 5.53 32.39 -48.45
CA ILE A 725 5.03 31.37 -49.38
C ILE A 725 6.00 30.20 -49.48
N ARG A 726 5.46 29.02 -49.79
CA ARG A 726 6.19 27.81 -50.14
C ARG A 726 5.39 27.00 -51.16
N HIS A 727 6.06 26.11 -51.90
CA HIS A 727 5.36 25.16 -52.76
C HIS A 727 4.49 24.21 -51.93
N SER A 728 3.26 23.95 -52.38
CA SER A 728 2.32 23.08 -51.69
C SER A 728 2.73 21.61 -51.70
N ASP A 729 3.57 21.19 -52.66
CA ASP A 729 4.15 19.85 -52.75
C ASP A 729 5.39 19.63 -51.84
N GLY A 730 5.85 20.69 -51.16
CA GLY A 730 6.99 20.64 -50.23
C GLY A 730 8.36 20.66 -50.91
N LEU A 731 8.43 20.91 -52.22
CA LEU A 731 9.71 21.09 -52.91
C LEU A 731 10.44 22.36 -52.44
N ALA A 732 11.77 22.31 -52.51
CA ALA A 732 12.62 23.47 -52.26
C ALA A 732 12.36 24.57 -53.31
N LEU A 733 12.46 25.82 -52.90
CA LEU A 733 12.37 26.95 -53.81
C LEU A 733 13.60 26.97 -54.73
N THR A 734 13.38 27.20 -56.02
CA THR A 734 14.46 27.26 -57.02
C THR A 734 15.22 28.57 -56.94
N GLU A 735 16.48 28.61 -57.40
CA GLU A 735 17.34 29.81 -57.37
C GLU A 735 16.70 31.03 -58.04
N ASN A 736 15.84 30.83 -59.05
CA ASN A 736 15.14 31.89 -59.77
C ASN A 736 13.91 32.45 -59.02
N GLU A 737 13.45 31.77 -57.98
CA GLU A 737 12.29 32.17 -57.16
C GLU A 737 12.70 33.03 -55.94
N LEU A 738 14.00 33.14 -55.67
CA LEU A 738 14.60 33.85 -54.54
C LEU A 738 14.89 35.32 -54.90
N ASP A 739 14.10 36.24 -54.35
CA ASP A 739 14.17 37.67 -54.72
C ASP A 739 15.22 38.47 -53.89
N SER A 740 15.97 37.84 -52.98
CA SER A 740 17.24 38.33 -52.39
C SER A 740 17.79 37.34 -51.34
N GLU A 741 19.09 37.42 -51.03
CA GLU A 741 19.82 36.57 -50.06
C GLU A 741 19.44 36.80 -48.57
N ALA A 742 18.59 37.78 -48.24
CA ALA A 742 18.52 38.30 -46.87
C ALA A 742 17.53 37.61 -45.91
N GLU A 743 16.64 36.71 -46.34
CA GLU A 743 15.62 36.10 -45.47
C GLU A 743 15.28 34.64 -45.83
N GLN A 744 16.28 33.74 -45.88
CA GLN A 744 16.12 32.41 -46.48
C GLN A 744 16.06 31.23 -45.48
N ASN A 745 15.03 30.41 -45.66
CA ASN A 745 15.07 28.96 -45.48
C ASN A 745 14.80 28.33 -46.88
N GLU A 746 15.51 27.27 -47.28
CA GLU A 746 15.40 26.60 -48.59
C GLU A 746 13.97 26.26 -49.03
N TYR A 747 13.03 26.22 -48.08
CA TYR A 747 11.64 25.80 -48.29
C TYR A 747 10.59 26.89 -48.01
N TRP A 748 10.97 28.09 -47.56
CA TRP A 748 9.98 29.12 -47.19
C TRP A 748 10.52 30.53 -47.41
N LEU A 749 9.81 31.28 -48.25
CA LEU A 749 10.16 32.65 -48.61
C LEU A 749 9.27 33.63 -47.87
N ILE A 750 9.84 34.28 -46.85
CA ILE A 750 9.18 35.34 -46.11
C ILE A 750 8.96 36.53 -47.06
N ARG A 751 7.72 37.02 -47.12
CA ARG A 751 7.37 38.19 -47.95
C ARG A 751 7.20 39.44 -47.12
N LYS A 752 6.71 39.30 -45.90
CA LYS A 752 6.44 40.41 -45.01
C LYS A 752 6.50 39.95 -43.56
N SER A 753 6.97 40.85 -42.70
CA SER A 753 7.00 40.68 -41.25
C SER A 753 6.25 41.83 -40.59
N TYR A 754 5.40 41.52 -39.63
CA TYR A 754 4.62 42.45 -38.83
C TYR A 754 4.97 42.24 -37.36
N MET A 755 5.59 43.25 -36.74
CA MET A 755 5.78 43.23 -35.28
C MET A 755 4.45 43.58 -34.61
N TYR A 756 3.91 42.65 -33.83
CA TYR A 756 2.66 42.86 -33.09
C TYR A 756 2.90 43.15 -31.60
N LYS A 757 4.15 43.35 -31.18
CA LYS A 757 4.54 43.77 -29.83
C LYS A 757 3.78 45.00 -29.30
N ASN A 758 3.46 45.94 -30.19
CA ASN A 758 2.79 47.19 -29.82
C ASN A 758 1.26 47.11 -29.90
N VAL A 759 0.70 45.96 -30.28
CA VAL A 759 -0.75 45.76 -30.30
C VAL A 759 -1.21 45.62 -28.84
N SER A 760 -2.02 46.57 -28.40
CA SER A 760 -2.38 46.74 -26.99
C SER A 760 -3.86 46.49 -26.68
N ASN A 761 -4.68 46.32 -27.73
CA ASN A 761 -6.12 46.08 -27.64
C ASN A 761 -6.67 45.36 -28.89
N ALA A 762 -7.88 44.84 -28.80
CA ALA A 762 -8.53 44.11 -29.89
C ALA A 762 -8.83 44.98 -31.12
N GLU A 763 -9.01 46.30 -30.96
CA GLU A 763 -9.21 47.22 -32.09
C GLU A 763 -7.92 47.36 -32.91
N GLU A 764 -6.76 47.46 -32.26
CA GLU A 764 -5.46 47.46 -32.92
C GLU A 764 -5.14 46.13 -33.60
N ALA A 765 -5.51 45.01 -32.97
CA ALA A 765 -5.40 43.69 -33.60
C ALA A 765 -6.23 43.63 -34.90
N SER A 766 -7.47 44.12 -34.85
CA SER A 766 -8.37 44.19 -36.02
C SER A 766 -7.81 45.11 -37.12
N LYS A 767 -7.26 46.28 -36.74
CA LYS A 767 -6.59 47.20 -37.68
C LYS A 767 -5.38 46.56 -38.35
N LEU A 768 -4.59 45.79 -37.60
CA LEU A 768 -3.45 45.07 -38.17
C LEU A 768 -3.91 44.01 -39.17
N VAL A 769 -4.94 43.22 -38.87
CA VAL A 769 -5.52 42.25 -39.80
C VAL A 769 -6.03 42.93 -41.07
N GLN A 770 -6.71 44.07 -40.95
CA GLN A 770 -7.17 44.85 -42.10
C GLN A 770 -6.00 45.39 -42.95
N SER A 771 -4.94 45.89 -42.31
CA SER A 771 -3.71 46.32 -43.00
C SER A 771 -3.04 45.16 -43.74
N ILE A 772 -2.98 43.97 -43.13
CA ILE A 772 -2.45 42.76 -43.78
C ILE A 772 -3.28 42.41 -45.01
N LYS A 773 -4.61 42.45 -44.90
CA LYS A 773 -5.52 42.21 -46.03
C LYS A 773 -5.25 43.17 -47.18
N GLU A 774 -5.22 44.48 -46.90
CA GLU A 774 -5.01 45.52 -47.90
C GLU A 774 -3.63 45.41 -48.56
N GLU A 775 -2.57 45.23 -47.76
CA GLU A 775 -1.19 45.18 -48.26
C GLU A 775 -0.90 43.95 -49.09
N LEU A 776 -1.48 42.80 -48.74
CA LEU A 776 -1.04 41.52 -49.28
C LEU A 776 -2.07 40.85 -50.21
N PHE A 777 -3.36 40.94 -49.88
CA PHE A 777 -4.41 40.15 -50.52
C PHE A 777 -5.32 40.98 -51.44
N ASP A 778 -5.61 42.23 -51.07
CA ASP A 778 -6.39 43.14 -51.92
C ASP A 778 -5.49 43.89 -52.92
N SER A 779 -4.24 44.15 -52.55
CA SER A 779 -3.24 44.61 -53.51
C SER A 779 -2.81 43.45 -54.41
N SER A 780 -2.38 43.75 -55.64
CA SER A 780 -1.81 42.72 -56.52
C SER A 780 -0.44 42.20 -56.02
N PHE A 781 -0.04 42.45 -54.78
CA PHE A 781 1.28 42.10 -54.25
C PHE A 781 1.55 40.59 -54.29
N PHE A 782 0.66 39.76 -53.71
CA PHE A 782 0.80 38.31 -53.84
C PHE A 782 0.46 37.82 -55.25
N GLN A 783 -0.60 38.33 -55.87
CA GLN A 783 -1.03 37.89 -57.20
C GLN A 783 0.02 38.13 -58.29
N THR A 784 0.64 39.31 -58.34
CA THR A 784 1.67 39.63 -59.33
C THR A 784 2.94 38.79 -59.12
N ARG A 785 3.36 38.54 -57.88
CA ARG A 785 4.56 37.74 -57.61
C ARG A 785 4.33 36.24 -57.76
N ILE A 786 3.20 35.70 -57.33
CA ILE A 786 2.83 34.29 -57.57
C ILE A 786 2.70 34.03 -59.08
N SER A 787 2.09 34.95 -59.83
CA SER A 787 1.96 34.83 -61.30
C SER A 787 3.29 34.93 -62.02
N VAL A 788 4.20 35.81 -61.59
CA VAL A 788 5.57 35.91 -62.16
C VAL A 788 6.36 34.63 -61.93
N LEU A 789 6.21 33.98 -60.77
CA LEU A 789 6.88 32.71 -60.46
C LEU A 789 6.29 31.53 -61.24
N ALA A 790 4.97 31.49 -61.43
CA ALA A 790 4.31 30.46 -62.24
C ALA A 790 4.72 30.52 -63.73
N ILE A 791 4.96 31.72 -64.27
CA ILE A 791 5.40 31.91 -65.66
C ILE A 791 6.84 31.41 -65.86
N ALA A 792 7.70 31.55 -64.84
CA ALA A 792 9.10 31.10 -64.89
C ALA A 792 9.27 29.57 -64.83
N ALA A 793 8.31 28.83 -64.27
CA ALA A 793 8.36 27.36 -64.23
C ALA A 793 8.00 26.69 -65.57
N THR A 794 7.44 27.44 -66.54
CA THR A 794 7.02 26.95 -67.85
C THR A 794 7.91 27.37 -69.03
N SER A 795 9.09 27.95 -68.77
CA SER A 795 10.05 28.39 -69.80
C SER A 795 11.32 27.57 -69.85
#